data_AF-B6VBT0-F1
#
_entry.id   AF-B6VBT0-F1
#
_cell.length_a   1.000
_cell.length_b   1.000
_cell.length_c   1.000
_cell.angle_alpha   90.00
_cell.angle_beta   90.00
_cell.angle_gamma   90.00
#
_symmetry.space_group_name_H-M   'P 1'
#
loop_
_entity.id
_entity.type
_entity.pdbx_description
1 polymer ?
#
loop_
_entity_poly.entity_id
_entity_poly.type
_entity_poly.pdbx_seq_one_letter_code
_entity_poly.pdbx_strand_id
1 'polypeptide(L)'
;MDEGKIVLIGNETDLLHCGYSHAIKDSGKRYPSAVHYTHCMILTQLNVDESAVDELLCTQSQDVPRRAQQLLLENMPHGHDMNSLASYLQGSRQSYTMQGLRLRVEQDQDFEKTLMDTNEALLIVCDSRDRELGIGMDEKIFMDWMAKEKADARQLGFWMKNEASRPADLGQNQLGFFLMWIRYEVKERRKASLLTREVQHINGLSTDKDDKPVKISVNDLIISLQGIFRPLSNYYPFPFEMKGERYRSVEHYAYEKLFNSLKLDDKMIEKIQTTPLPVDVPVVADRIFRNLEISSETISEKISKMDRWRQSAMKHKIVHNEYLQQLLLSTGDSIIIDTALGDSLWTCGASETELQRLLTKAYVNPERIIDWMRGDKDGHVPKSVSNLYGNKTGLLLMELRGKLAAATQSRIPLISPINTSTLSAIVSPHVICFTAESVWHPLYPAEIRVAGDQALLPSPSHYVALQATKILGMNKEDSDYIMECQSSLDCWTRLHEVIESKGRNLEREQNWWMEKRQQTIKESLQLLLEQHPPLLRALLDTGDSLLVFCSRFSSIDAELSIGMRESDFRVWMHEVDITTKQLIELCCRPMAFRPPYLGGNRLGLILMELRREFVLKGIFPQNLPELLIGVDTILGSDSPAENMITLEYFDILQPFNYSSLWINPLFLLAKTGNSEAMLACCRVKQSPRLVTVDDEKISEIVEKLGKENEANTEDDIEYLNKIAPEDLRAVFMKYCVKMRNRMNELDRQNGEMQMMAMETHRLQTIRRSLADTKEKEVGPTPGSSTSAPPLPPSLVVSAQPANMHRIAAGRENTTQFDMSYDYSEMEEDKSRHVKKEKQEYKIPTIKRSFGKDRGNDERRNNQYNSGRKNNDNVHQESSRKRQLSPRKPEVIKKPPPEVVAPPIVPPKPKRNPDEELSDGEILSTDEEDNS
;
A
#
# COMPACT_ATOMS: atom_id res chain seq x y z
N MET A 1 -28.84 -5.83 -6.35
CA MET A 1 -29.11 -4.87 -7.44
C MET A 1 -30.55 -5.07 -7.84
N ASP A 2 -31.43 -4.18 -7.37
CA ASP A 2 -32.88 -4.37 -7.49
C ASP A 2 -33.39 -3.63 -8.73
N GLU A 3 -33.06 -4.16 -9.92
CA GLU A 3 -33.62 -3.64 -11.16
C GLU A 3 -35.16 -3.76 -11.14
N GLY A 4 -35.85 -2.62 -11.17
CA GLY A 4 -37.31 -2.58 -11.32
C GLY A 4 -38.07 -1.73 -10.29
N LYS A 5 -37.41 -1.22 -9.24
CA LYS A 5 -38.07 -0.33 -8.26
C LYS A 5 -38.41 1.03 -8.89
N ILE A 6 -39.66 1.45 -8.70
CA ILE A 6 -40.16 2.79 -9.03
C ILE A 6 -40.44 3.49 -7.69
N VAL A 7 -40.07 4.77 -7.57
CA VAL A 7 -40.49 5.64 -6.47
C VAL A 7 -41.37 6.73 -7.05
N LEU A 8 -42.59 6.81 -6.54
CA LEU A 8 -43.53 7.88 -6.85
C LEU A 8 -43.27 9.04 -5.89
N ILE A 9 -43.15 10.23 -6.44
CA ILE A 9 -42.96 11.50 -5.76
C ILE A 9 -44.26 12.27 -5.93
N GLY A 10 -44.79 12.82 -4.84
CA GLY A 10 -46.01 13.61 -4.85
C GLY A 10 -45.84 15.00 -5.48
N ASN A 11 -46.76 15.89 -5.11
CA ASN A 11 -46.77 17.29 -5.51
C ASN A 11 -45.87 18.15 -4.58
N GLU A 12 -46.09 19.45 -4.51
CA GLU A 12 -45.38 20.42 -3.64
C GLU A 12 -45.39 20.12 -2.14
N THR A 13 -46.17 19.16 -1.66
CA THR A 13 -46.10 18.68 -0.27
C THR A 13 -45.05 17.57 -0.05
N ASP A 14 -44.59 16.92 -1.12
CA ASP A 14 -43.53 15.91 -1.08
C ASP A 14 -42.17 16.57 -0.90
N LEU A 15 -41.34 16.04 0.00
CA LEU A 15 -40.00 16.55 0.30
C LEU A 15 -39.14 16.68 -0.96
N LEU A 16 -39.21 15.74 -1.90
CA LEU A 16 -38.39 15.75 -3.11
C LEU A 16 -38.89 16.71 -4.20
N HIS A 17 -40.10 17.27 -4.07
CA HIS A 17 -40.64 18.18 -5.08
C HIS A 17 -39.95 19.56 -5.07
N CYS A 18 -39.77 20.16 -6.25
CA CYS A 18 -39.16 21.50 -6.37
C CYS A 18 -40.01 22.63 -5.73
N GLY A 19 -41.31 22.37 -5.54
CA GLY A 19 -42.24 23.25 -4.83
C GLY A 19 -42.16 23.18 -3.31
N TYR A 20 -41.50 22.16 -2.72
CA TYR A 20 -41.48 21.98 -1.28
C TYR A 20 -40.87 23.18 -0.55
N SER A 21 -41.49 23.59 0.57
CA SER A 21 -41.21 24.83 1.29
C SER A 21 -39.92 24.79 2.14
N HIS A 22 -38.78 24.41 1.55
CA HIS A 22 -37.45 24.57 2.15
C HIS A 22 -36.72 25.79 1.57
N ALA A 23 -36.40 26.76 2.42
CA ALA A 23 -35.88 28.05 1.98
C ALA A 23 -34.36 28.08 1.75
N ILE A 24 -33.95 28.03 0.49
CA ILE A 24 -32.56 28.04 0.02
C ILE A 24 -31.97 29.46 -0.09
N LYS A 25 -30.63 29.56 -0.13
CA LYS A 25 -29.88 30.79 -0.35
C LYS A 25 -28.97 30.68 -1.57
N ASP A 26 -28.84 31.79 -2.31
CA ASP A 26 -27.84 31.99 -3.37
C ASP A 26 -27.37 33.45 -3.32
N SER A 27 -26.05 33.66 -3.42
CA SER A 27 -25.42 34.98 -3.60
C SER A 27 -25.88 36.06 -2.61
N GLY A 28 -26.30 35.64 -1.41
CA GLY A 28 -26.81 36.50 -0.33
C GLY A 28 -28.33 36.66 -0.27
N LYS A 29 -29.09 36.43 -1.37
CA LYS A 29 -30.56 36.46 -1.39
C LYS A 29 -31.12 35.09 -0.95
N ARG A 30 -32.32 35.10 -0.33
CA ARG A 30 -33.01 33.90 0.19
C ARG A 30 -34.32 33.69 -0.57
N TYR A 31 -34.59 32.45 -0.95
CA TYR A 31 -35.75 32.05 -1.74
C TYR A 31 -36.57 31.02 -0.95
N PRO A 32 -37.92 31.11 -0.86
CA PRO A 32 -38.70 30.19 -0.03
C PRO A 32 -38.68 28.71 -0.46
N SER A 33 -38.41 28.43 -1.73
CA SER A 33 -38.23 27.07 -2.29
C SER A 33 -37.51 27.11 -3.66
N ALA A 34 -37.16 25.94 -4.22
CA ALA A 34 -36.49 25.86 -5.51
C ALA A 34 -37.34 26.38 -6.69
N VAL A 35 -38.67 26.25 -6.64
CA VAL A 35 -39.56 26.86 -7.65
C VAL A 35 -39.56 28.40 -7.58
N HIS A 36 -39.46 28.99 -6.38
CA HIS A 36 -39.28 30.44 -6.24
C HIS A 36 -37.98 30.90 -6.89
N TYR A 37 -36.86 30.24 -6.58
CA TYR A 37 -35.57 30.52 -7.20
C TYR A 37 -35.64 30.46 -8.73
N THR A 38 -36.22 29.36 -9.26
CA THR A 38 -36.41 29.13 -10.69
C THR A 38 -37.08 30.31 -11.39
N HIS A 39 -38.24 30.74 -10.89
CA HIS A 39 -39.00 31.80 -11.52
C HIS A 39 -38.44 33.20 -11.24
N CYS A 40 -37.79 33.43 -10.09
CA CYS A 40 -37.06 34.68 -9.83
C CYS A 40 -35.90 34.89 -10.81
N MET A 41 -35.11 33.84 -11.08
CA MET A 41 -33.99 33.93 -12.04
C MET A 41 -34.46 34.22 -13.46
N ILE A 42 -35.57 33.61 -13.90
CA ILE A 42 -36.20 33.92 -15.19
C ILE A 42 -36.64 35.39 -15.28
N LEU A 43 -37.36 35.89 -14.28
CA LEU A 43 -37.83 37.29 -14.28
C LEU A 43 -36.65 38.28 -14.23
N THR A 44 -35.64 38.00 -13.41
CA THR A 44 -34.43 38.83 -13.29
C THR A 44 -33.64 38.86 -14.60
N GLN A 45 -33.46 37.73 -15.29
CA GLN A 45 -32.80 37.71 -16.61
C GLN A 45 -33.57 38.47 -17.70
N LEU A 46 -34.90 38.49 -17.62
CA LEU A 46 -35.76 39.25 -18.52
C LEU A 46 -35.83 40.75 -18.14
N ASN A 47 -35.08 41.19 -17.13
CA ASN A 47 -35.02 42.57 -16.61
C ASN A 47 -36.38 43.08 -16.10
N VAL A 48 -37.20 42.18 -15.53
CA VAL A 48 -38.40 42.55 -14.78
C VAL A 48 -37.98 43.19 -13.45
N ASP A 49 -38.70 44.25 -13.03
CA ASP A 49 -38.33 45.07 -11.87
C ASP A 49 -38.25 44.26 -10.55
N GLU A 50 -37.34 44.65 -9.65
CA GLU A 50 -37.08 43.91 -8.41
C GLU A 50 -38.31 43.91 -7.49
N SER A 51 -39.15 44.94 -7.56
CA SER A 51 -40.43 45.00 -6.82
C SER A 51 -41.39 43.85 -7.17
N ALA A 52 -41.41 43.42 -8.45
CA ALA A 52 -42.20 42.28 -8.92
C ALA A 52 -41.55 40.94 -8.55
N VAL A 53 -40.21 40.86 -8.55
CA VAL A 53 -39.47 39.67 -8.08
C VAL A 53 -39.71 39.45 -6.59
N ASP A 54 -39.72 40.50 -5.78
CA ASP A 54 -39.99 40.41 -4.34
C ASP A 54 -41.48 40.11 -4.03
N GLU A 55 -42.43 40.54 -4.87
CA GLU A 55 -43.83 40.07 -4.78
C GLU A 55 -43.93 38.54 -4.98
N LEU A 56 -43.19 38.00 -5.94
CA LEU A 56 -43.16 36.56 -6.20
C LEU A 56 -42.61 35.78 -4.99
N LEU A 57 -41.65 36.33 -4.24
CA LEU A 57 -41.10 35.74 -3.01
C LEU A 57 -42.11 35.69 -1.84
N CYS A 58 -43.25 36.37 -1.95
CA CYS A 58 -44.36 36.29 -1.00
C CYS A 58 -45.52 35.39 -1.46
N THR A 59 -45.39 34.74 -2.63
CA THR A 59 -46.40 33.81 -3.17
C THR A 59 -46.31 32.43 -2.49
N GLN A 60 -47.38 31.64 -2.51
CA GLN A 60 -47.32 30.23 -2.09
C GLN A 60 -46.69 29.37 -3.20
N SER A 61 -45.82 28.41 -2.87
CA SER A 61 -45.07 27.61 -3.88
C SER A 61 -45.94 27.03 -5.00
N GLN A 62 -47.17 26.61 -4.69
CA GLN A 62 -48.14 26.06 -5.65
C GLN A 62 -48.53 27.05 -6.76
N ASP A 63 -48.57 28.35 -6.43
CA ASP A 63 -49.06 29.44 -7.27
C ASP A 63 -47.92 30.20 -7.96
N VAL A 64 -46.65 29.99 -7.54
CA VAL A 64 -45.46 30.66 -8.09
C VAL A 64 -45.38 30.60 -9.62
N PRO A 65 -45.56 29.45 -10.30
CA PRO A 65 -45.48 29.41 -11.77
C PRO A 65 -46.55 30.30 -12.43
N ARG A 66 -47.74 30.38 -11.81
CA ARG A 66 -48.87 31.18 -12.30
C ARG A 66 -48.67 32.66 -12.04
N ARG A 67 -48.22 33.07 -10.84
CA ARG A 67 -47.94 34.49 -10.56
C ARG A 67 -46.74 34.98 -11.36
N ALA A 68 -45.70 34.17 -11.54
CA ALA A 68 -44.57 34.50 -12.41
C ALA A 68 -44.99 34.71 -13.88
N GLN A 69 -45.91 33.89 -14.40
CA GLN A 69 -46.46 34.10 -15.75
C GLN A 69 -47.27 35.41 -15.85
N GLN A 70 -48.05 35.76 -14.81
CA GLN A 70 -48.77 37.03 -14.76
C GLN A 70 -47.81 38.23 -14.70
N LEU A 71 -46.82 38.20 -13.79
CA LEU A 71 -45.79 39.24 -13.66
C LEU A 71 -44.99 39.43 -14.95
N LEU A 72 -44.69 38.35 -15.68
CA LEU A 72 -44.05 38.45 -17.00
C LEU A 72 -44.99 39.09 -18.05
N LEU A 73 -46.27 38.71 -18.08
CA LEU A 73 -47.27 39.33 -18.97
C LEU A 73 -47.48 40.83 -18.66
N GLU A 74 -47.43 41.20 -17.37
CA GLU A 74 -47.50 42.57 -16.88
C GLU A 74 -46.25 43.39 -17.26
N ASN A 75 -45.08 42.75 -17.45
CA ASN A 75 -43.78 43.38 -17.68
C ASN A 75 -43.05 42.84 -18.94
N MET A 76 -43.78 42.58 -20.03
CA MET A 76 -43.21 41.95 -21.24
C MET A 76 -42.08 42.77 -21.88
N PRO A 77 -40.91 42.17 -22.15
CA PRO A 77 -39.81 42.83 -22.86
C PRO A 77 -40.22 43.36 -24.25
N HIS A 78 -39.74 44.55 -24.61
CA HIS A 78 -40.08 45.18 -25.88
C HIS A 78 -39.69 44.31 -27.10
N GLY A 79 -40.64 44.10 -28.01
CA GLY A 79 -40.46 43.28 -29.21
C GLY A 79 -40.74 41.78 -29.01
N HIS A 80 -41.05 41.34 -27.79
CA HIS A 80 -41.33 39.94 -27.48
C HIS A 80 -42.80 39.69 -27.13
N ASP A 81 -43.28 38.50 -27.50
CA ASP A 81 -44.53 37.90 -27.02
C ASP A 81 -44.25 36.52 -26.36
N MET A 82 -45.26 35.93 -25.72
CA MET A 82 -45.13 34.61 -25.07
C MET A 82 -44.71 33.49 -26.04
N ASN A 83 -45.04 33.59 -27.33
CA ASN A 83 -44.65 32.59 -28.33
C ASN A 83 -43.15 32.70 -28.66
N SER A 84 -42.64 33.93 -28.85
CA SER A 84 -41.23 34.21 -29.11
C SER A 84 -40.32 33.80 -27.94
N LEU A 85 -40.82 33.92 -26.70
CA LEU A 85 -40.08 33.53 -25.50
C LEU A 85 -40.29 32.06 -25.11
N ALA A 86 -41.23 31.32 -25.70
CA ALA A 86 -41.64 29.98 -25.24
C ALA A 86 -40.44 29.02 -25.08
N SER A 87 -39.56 28.94 -26.09
CA SER A 87 -38.37 28.07 -26.05
C SER A 87 -37.33 28.53 -25.01
N TYR A 88 -37.13 29.84 -24.84
CA TYR A 88 -36.24 30.40 -23.82
C TYR A 88 -36.78 30.15 -22.41
N LEU A 89 -38.08 30.39 -22.18
CA LEU A 89 -38.75 30.14 -20.90
C LEU A 89 -38.67 28.66 -20.53
N GLN A 90 -38.88 27.76 -21.50
CA GLN A 90 -38.78 26.32 -21.28
C GLN A 90 -37.35 25.90 -20.87
N GLY A 91 -36.34 26.27 -21.66
CA GLY A 91 -34.94 25.94 -21.36
C GLY A 91 -34.45 26.55 -20.04
N SER A 92 -34.85 27.79 -19.75
CA SER A 92 -34.50 28.48 -18.50
C SER A 92 -35.19 27.86 -17.29
N ARG A 93 -36.46 27.48 -17.41
CA ARG A 93 -37.20 26.75 -16.36
C ARG A 93 -36.50 25.45 -15.99
N GLN A 94 -36.09 24.67 -16.98
CA GLN A 94 -35.33 23.43 -16.76
C GLN A 94 -33.97 23.71 -16.10
N SER A 95 -33.21 24.69 -16.62
CA SER A 95 -31.88 25.04 -16.11
C SER A 95 -31.90 25.55 -14.66
N TYR A 96 -32.78 26.51 -14.33
CA TYR A 96 -32.87 27.05 -12.98
C TYR A 96 -33.56 26.12 -11.98
N THR A 97 -34.42 25.19 -12.43
CA THR A 97 -34.92 24.11 -11.56
C THR A 97 -33.77 23.20 -11.14
N MET A 98 -32.92 22.77 -12.08
CA MET A 98 -31.70 21.99 -11.76
C MET A 98 -30.76 22.75 -10.81
N GLN A 99 -30.52 24.05 -11.04
CA GLN A 99 -29.67 24.87 -10.18
C GLN A 99 -30.26 25.07 -8.77
N GLY A 100 -31.57 25.34 -8.66
CA GLY A 100 -32.26 25.48 -7.38
C GLY A 100 -32.29 24.17 -6.57
N LEU A 101 -32.36 23.02 -7.24
CA LEU A 101 -32.28 21.71 -6.58
C LEU A 101 -30.85 21.34 -6.16
N ARG A 102 -29.82 21.74 -6.90
CA ARG A 102 -28.41 21.64 -6.45
C ARG A 102 -28.16 22.50 -5.21
N LEU A 103 -28.58 23.76 -5.23
CA LEU A 103 -28.52 24.64 -4.05
C LEU A 103 -29.27 24.04 -2.86
N ARG A 104 -30.38 23.33 -3.11
CA ARG A 104 -31.12 22.62 -2.08
C ARG A 104 -30.38 21.39 -1.54
N VAL A 105 -29.81 20.54 -2.39
CA VAL A 105 -29.09 19.33 -1.93
C VAL A 105 -27.86 19.65 -1.08
N GLU A 106 -27.31 20.86 -1.23
CA GLU A 106 -26.18 21.37 -0.44
C GLU A 106 -26.60 22.09 0.85
N GLN A 107 -27.91 22.32 1.08
CA GLN A 107 -28.45 23.11 2.20
C GLN A 107 -29.52 22.37 3.04
N ASP A 108 -30.17 21.36 2.46
CA ASP A 108 -31.30 20.60 3.03
C ASP A 108 -30.88 19.13 3.22
N GLN A 109 -30.38 18.80 4.41
CA GLN A 109 -29.85 17.47 4.73
C GLN A 109 -30.91 16.36 4.66
N ASP A 110 -32.17 16.68 4.99
CA ASP A 110 -33.27 15.70 4.89
C ASP A 110 -33.60 15.42 3.43
N PHE A 111 -33.60 16.43 2.55
CA PHE A 111 -33.73 16.25 1.10
C PHE A 111 -32.57 15.45 0.50
N GLU A 112 -31.31 15.75 0.86
CA GLU A 112 -30.16 14.95 0.41
C GLU A 112 -30.32 13.49 0.84
N LYS A 113 -30.65 13.25 2.12
CA LYS A 113 -30.84 11.90 2.66
C LYS A 113 -31.96 11.15 1.93
N THR A 114 -33.17 11.71 1.88
CA THR A 114 -34.31 11.06 1.22
C THR A 114 -34.06 10.82 -0.28
N LEU A 115 -33.34 11.72 -0.96
CA LEU A 115 -32.95 11.52 -2.36
C LEU A 115 -31.99 10.34 -2.51
N MET A 116 -31.03 10.19 -1.60
CA MET A 116 -30.08 9.07 -1.59
C MET A 116 -30.74 7.74 -1.20
N ASP A 117 -31.70 7.76 -0.26
CA ASP A 117 -32.47 6.58 0.17
C ASP A 117 -33.29 5.96 -0.99
N THR A 118 -33.58 6.70 -2.06
CA THR A 118 -34.18 6.14 -3.30
C THR A 118 -33.26 5.21 -4.09
N ASN A 119 -31.98 5.09 -3.70
CA ASN A 119 -30.98 4.15 -4.23
C ASN A 119 -30.79 4.20 -5.76
N GLU A 120 -31.35 3.23 -6.50
CA GLU A 120 -31.31 3.13 -7.97
C GLU A 120 -32.72 3.12 -8.59
N ALA A 121 -33.75 3.47 -7.81
CA ALA A 121 -35.12 3.49 -8.30
C ALA A 121 -35.33 4.57 -9.39
N LEU A 122 -36.27 4.29 -10.30
CA LEU A 122 -36.80 5.27 -11.25
C LEU A 122 -37.72 6.24 -10.51
N LEU A 123 -37.43 7.54 -10.58
CA LEU A 123 -38.19 8.58 -9.89
C LEU A 123 -39.28 9.15 -10.81
N ILE A 124 -40.55 9.13 -10.37
CA ILE A 124 -41.71 9.63 -11.11
C ILE A 124 -42.39 10.74 -10.31
N VAL A 125 -42.57 11.93 -10.89
CA VAL A 125 -43.20 13.08 -10.23
C VAL A 125 -44.67 13.20 -10.63
N CYS A 126 -45.56 12.80 -9.72
CA CYS A 126 -47.00 12.73 -9.88
C CYS A 126 -47.71 14.07 -9.57
N ASP A 127 -47.28 15.16 -10.23
CA ASP A 127 -48.05 16.40 -10.27
C ASP A 127 -49.04 16.38 -11.46
N SER A 128 -50.33 16.53 -11.16
CA SER A 128 -51.41 16.56 -12.15
C SER A 128 -51.52 17.88 -12.91
N ARG A 129 -50.85 18.94 -12.47
CA ARG A 129 -50.86 20.28 -13.08
C ARG A 129 -49.70 20.50 -14.05
N ASP A 130 -48.63 19.71 -13.94
CA ASP A 130 -47.40 19.88 -14.72
C ASP A 130 -47.07 18.64 -15.55
N ARG A 131 -47.16 18.77 -16.87
CA ARG A 131 -46.84 17.70 -17.85
C ARG A 131 -45.39 17.75 -18.36
N GLU A 132 -44.59 18.72 -17.89
CA GLU A 132 -43.18 18.89 -18.22
C GLU A 132 -42.29 18.44 -17.05
N LEU A 133 -42.39 19.09 -15.90
CA LEU A 133 -41.60 18.70 -14.73
C LEU A 133 -42.14 17.38 -14.15
N GLY A 134 -43.47 17.22 -14.11
CA GLY A 134 -44.16 16.00 -13.73
C GLY A 134 -44.63 15.15 -14.91
N ILE A 135 -45.40 14.11 -14.60
CA ILE A 135 -46.10 13.27 -15.60
C ILE A 135 -47.48 13.79 -15.99
N GLY A 136 -48.03 14.82 -15.33
CA GLY A 136 -49.38 15.31 -15.61
C GLY A 136 -50.51 14.44 -15.06
N MET A 137 -50.24 13.61 -14.05
CA MET A 137 -51.21 12.74 -13.37
C MET A 137 -50.92 12.77 -11.86
N ASP A 138 -51.92 12.54 -11.03
CA ASP A 138 -51.70 12.17 -9.63
C ASP A 138 -51.27 10.70 -9.49
N GLU A 139 -50.78 10.33 -8.30
CA GLU A 139 -50.26 9.00 -8.00
C GLU A 139 -51.25 7.87 -8.31
N LYS A 140 -52.54 8.09 -7.99
CA LYS A 140 -53.57 7.08 -8.18
C LYS A 140 -53.90 6.91 -9.66
N ILE A 141 -54.10 8.01 -10.38
CA ILE A 141 -54.36 7.99 -11.83
C ILE A 141 -53.19 7.33 -12.56
N PHE A 142 -51.95 7.60 -12.14
CA PHE A 142 -50.77 6.97 -12.72
C PHE A 142 -50.69 5.46 -12.45
N MET A 143 -51.02 5.00 -11.25
CA MET A 143 -51.06 3.57 -10.93
C MET A 143 -52.17 2.83 -11.70
N ASP A 144 -53.37 3.40 -11.78
CA ASP A 144 -54.48 2.86 -12.60
C ASP A 144 -54.09 2.82 -14.10
N TRP A 145 -53.37 3.84 -14.59
CA TRP A 145 -52.85 3.92 -15.96
C TRP A 145 -51.75 2.88 -16.23
N MET A 146 -50.77 2.71 -15.34
CA MET A 146 -49.73 1.69 -15.47
C MET A 146 -50.33 0.28 -15.50
N ALA A 147 -51.32 -0.01 -14.66
CA ALA A 147 -52.00 -1.30 -14.64
C ALA A 147 -52.77 -1.58 -15.96
N LYS A 148 -53.36 -0.55 -16.56
CA LYS A 148 -54.05 -0.62 -17.87
C LYS A 148 -53.08 -0.86 -19.03
N GLU A 149 -52.00 -0.07 -19.12
CA GLU A 149 -50.99 -0.16 -20.18
C GLU A 149 -49.97 -1.29 -19.97
N LYS A 150 -49.97 -1.94 -18.79
CA LYS A 150 -49.01 -2.96 -18.35
C LYS A 150 -47.55 -2.48 -18.40
N ALA A 151 -47.34 -1.21 -18.08
CA ALA A 151 -46.01 -0.60 -18.05
C ALA A 151 -45.21 -1.06 -16.83
N ASP A 152 -43.93 -1.36 -17.03
CA ASP A 152 -42.95 -1.59 -15.97
C ASP A 152 -41.90 -0.46 -15.94
N ALA A 153 -40.98 -0.52 -14.97
CA ALA A 153 -39.90 0.47 -14.84
C ALA A 153 -39.00 0.57 -16.08
N ARG A 154 -38.83 -0.54 -16.83
CA ARG A 154 -38.00 -0.57 -18.05
C ARG A 154 -38.73 0.11 -19.21
N GLN A 155 -40.03 -0.13 -19.36
CA GLN A 155 -40.89 0.49 -20.37
C GLN A 155 -41.05 2.00 -20.14
N LEU A 156 -41.25 2.43 -18.88
CA LEU A 156 -41.23 3.84 -18.50
C LEU A 156 -39.87 4.49 -18.79
N GLY A 157 -38.77 3.87 -18.36
CA GLY A 157 -37.41 4.36 -18.59
C GLY A 157 -37.03 4.41 -20.08
N PHE A 158 -37.65 3.59 -20.93
CA PHE A 158 -37.54 3.67 -22.38
C PHE A 158 -38.32 4.87 -22.95
N TRP A 159 -39.58 5.06 -22.54
CA TRP A 159 -40.41 6.19 -22.99
C TRP A 159 -39.88 7.56 -22.54
N MET A 160 -39.27 7.66 -21.36
CA MET A 160 -38.64 8.90 -20.88
C MET A 160 -37.38 9.28 -21.69
N LYS A 161 -36.74 8.32 -22.36
CA LYS A 161 -35.59 8.55 -23.26
C LYS A 161 -35.99 8.74 -24.72
N ASN A 162 -37.22 8.41 -25.11
CA ASN A 162 -37.67 8.37 -26.49
C ASN A 162 -39.02 9.07 -26.66
N GLU A 163 -39.00 10.39 -26.84
CA GLU A 163 -40.23 11.20 -26.94
C GLU A 163 -41.18 10.73 -28.05
N ALA A 164 -40.63 10.25 -29.17
CA ALA A 164 -41.39 9.78 -30.32
C ALA A 164 -42.17 8.46 -30.09
N SER A 165 -41.90 7.74 -28.99
CA SER A 165 -42.63 6.52 -28.60
C SER A 165 -43.36 6.64 -27.26
N ARG A 166 -43.26 7.79 -26.58
CA ARG A 166 -43.94 8.08 -25.31
C ARG A 166 -45.46 8.19 -25.52
N PRO A 167 -46.30 7.52 -24.72
CA PRO A 167 -47.77 7.66 -24.81
C PRO A 167 -48.21 9.12 -24.59
N ALA A 168 -49.22 9.57 -25.35
CA ALA A 168 -49.68 10.96 -25.34
C ALA A 168 -50.25 11.45 -23.99
N ASP A 169 -50.67 10.51 -23.12
CA ASP A 169 -51.13 10.78 -21.77
C ASP A 169 -49.96 11.06 -20.79
N LEU A 170 -48.78 10.49 -21.04
CA LEU A 170 -47.62 10.54 -20.14
C LEU A 170 -46.78 11.81 -20.39
N GLY A 171 -46.65 12.66 -19.35
CA GLY A 171 -45.78 13.83 -19.34
C GLY A 171 -44.29 13.51 -19.37
N GLN A 172 -43.46 14.55 -19.40
CA GLN A 172 -42.01 14.40 -19.61
C GLN A 172 -41.23 13.95 -18.37
N ASN A 173 -41.73 14.21 -17.15
CA ASN A 173 -41.06 13.86 -15.88
C ASN A 173 -39.64 14.46 -15.72
N GLN A 174 -39.42 15.68 -16.22
CA GLN A 174 -38.08 16.31 -16.17
C GLN A 174 -37.56 16.47 -14.74
N LEU A 175 -38.43 16.72 -13.75
CA LEU A 175 -38.01 16.81 -12.35
C LEU A 175 -37.53 15.45 -11.81
N GLY A 176 -38.21 14.35 -12.15
CA GLY A 176 -37.74 13.00 -11.80
C GLY A 176 -36.36 12.72 -12.41
N PHE A 177 -36.13 13.14 -13.65
CA PHE A 177 -34.79 13.07 -14.27
C PHE A 177 -33.75 13.95 -13.56
N PHE A 178 -34.06 15.19 -13.21
CA PHE A 178 -33.14 16.08 -12.49
C PHE A 178 -32.77 15.53 -11.11
N LEU A 179 -33.73 14.96 -10.37
CA LEU A 179 -33.48 14.32 -9.08
C LEU A 179 -32.57 13.10 -9.24
N MET A 180 -32.80 12.23 -10.23
CA MET A 180 -31.89 11.10 -10.52
C MET A 180 -30.48 11.57 -10.92
N TRP A 181 -30.36 12.68 -11.67
CA TRP A 181 -29.07 13.26 -12.03
C TRP A 181 -28.33 13.85 -10.82
N ILE A 182 -29.02 14.56 -9.93
CA ILE A 182 -28.45 15.11 -8.68
C ILE A 182 -28.06 13.96 -7.73
N ARG A 183 -28.87 12.90 -7.63
CA ARG A 183 -28.53 11.67 -6.90
C ARG A 183 -27.22 11.06 -7.40
N TYR A 184 -27.02 10.98 -8.72
CA TYR A 184 -25.77 10.53 -9.33
C TYR A 184 -24.60 11.49 -9.04
N GLU A 185 -24.81 12.81 -9.18
CA GLU A 185 -23.78 13.82 -8.91
C GLU A 185 -23.31 13.76 -7.44
N VAL A 186 -24.24 13.63 -6.48
CA VAL A 186 -23.92 13.48 -5.06
C VAL A 186 -23.21 12.15 -4.78
N LYS A 187 -23.64 11.03 -5.38
CA LYS A 187 -22.94 9.74 -5.26
C LYS A 187 -21.49 9.83 -5.74
N GLU A 188 -21.25 10.34 -6.94
CA GLU A 188 -19.88 10.42 -7.49
C GLU A 188 -19.04 11.50 -6.79
N ARG A 189 -19.64 12.60 -6.30
CA ARG A 189 -18.96 13.61 -5.46
C ARG A 189 -18.50 13.00 -4.13
N ARG A 190 -19.35 12.22 -3.46
CA ARG A 190 -19.00 11.44 -2.25
C ARG A 190 -17.91 10.41 -2.58
N LYS A 191 -18.07 9.62 -3.64
CA LYS A 191 -17.11 8.61 -4.11
C LYS A 191 -15.72 9.19 -4.39
N ALA A 192 -15.66 10.34 -5.07
CA ALA A 192 -14.41 11.07 -5.28
C ALA A 192 -13.73 11.44 -3.96
N SER A 193 -14.49 11.96 -2.97
CA SER A 193 -13.95 12.31 -1.65
C SER A 193 -13.46 11.11 -0.83
N LEU A 194 -13.97 9.90 -1.09
CA LEU A 194 -13.49 8.64 -0.48
C LEU A 194 -12.25 8.09 -1.18
N LEU A 195 -12.04 8.42 -2.46
CA LEU A 195 -10.88 8.01 -3.26
C LEU A 195 -9.68 8.97 -3.13
N THR A 196 -9.91 10.25 -2.87
CA THR A 196 -8.86 11.26 -2.65
C THR A 196 -8.56 11.46 -1.17
N ARG A 197 -7.28 11.54 -0.79
CA ARG A 197 -6.88 11.90 0.58
C ARG A 197 -6.42 13.36 0.65
N GLU A 198 -6.90 14.09 1.65
CA GLU A 198 -6.38 15.41 2.04
C GLU A 198 -4.85 15.40 2.19
N VAL A 199 -4.20 16.40 1.61
CA VAL A 199 -2.74 16.59 1.63
C VAL A 199 -2.34 17.51 2.78
N GLN A 200 -1.28 17.16 3.51
CA GLN A 200 -0.76 17.89 4.66
C GLN A 200 0.47 18.72 4.27
N HIS A 201 0.53 19.99 4.67
CA HIS A 201 1.59 20.94 4.31
C HIS A 201 2.57 21.20 5.47
N ILE A 202 3.52 20.28 5.64
CA ILE A 202 4.47 20.24 6.77
C ILE A 202 5.72 21.07 6.45
N ASN A 203 6.50 21.40 7.48
CA ASN A 203 7.81 22.04 7.34
C ASN A 203 8.86 21.03 6.86
N GLY A 204 9.63 21.37 5.82
CA GLY A 204 10.70 20.55 5.27
C GLY A 204 12.02 20.62 6.05
N LEU A 205 13.11 20.34 5.35
CA LEU A 205 14.50 20.36 5.81
C LEU A 205 15.19 21.70 5.52
N SER A 206 14.95 22.27 4.34
CA SER A 206 15.52 23.55 3.90
C SER A 206 14.73 24.75 4.44
N THR A 207 15.40 25.88 4.67
CA THR A 207 14.77 27.20 4.72
C THR A 207 14.84 27.91 3.36
N ASP A 208 13.99 28.92 3.17
CA ASP A 208 13.94 29.80 2.00
C ASP A 208 14.78 31.08 2.20
N LYS A 209 14.62 32.08 1.31
CA LYS A 209 15.36 33.34 1.38
C LYS A 209 14.95 34.25 2.55
N ASP A 210 13.81 33.98 3.20
CA ASP A 210 13.32 34.71 4.37
C ASP A 210 13.59 33.91 5.68
N ASP A 211 14.44 32.88 5.62
CA ASP A 211 14.69 31.86 6.65
C ASP A 211 13.44 31.10 7.14
N LYS A 212 12.38 31.03 6.31
CA LYS A 212 11.17 30.24 6.62
C LYS A 212 11.37 28.81 6.13
N PRO A 213 10.89 27.78 6.85
CA PRO A 213 11.01 26.40 6.39
C PRO A 213 10.19 26.18 5.11
N VAL A 214 10.84 25.64 4.07
CA VAL A 214 10.18 25.25 2.81
C VAL A 214 9.07 24.25 3.12
N LYS A 215 7.86 24.48 2.59
CA LYS A 215 6.74 23.56 2.79
C LYS A 215 6.84 22.33 1.88
N ILE A 216 6.57 21.17 2.45
CA ILE A 216 6.39 19.90 1.72
C ILE A 216 4.93 19.45 1.78
N SER A 217 4.45 18.87 0.68
CA SER A 217 3.14 18.24 0.58
C SER A 217 3.28 16.74 0.78
N VAL A 218 2.53 16.18 1.72
CA VAL A 218 2.49 14.73 1.98
C VAL A 218 1.08 14.19 2.23
N ASN A 219 0.89 12.88 2.06
CA ASN A 219 -0.27 12.09 2.46
C ASN A 219 0.20 10.80 3.16
N ASP A 220 -0.72 9.88 3.46
CA ASP A 220 -0.43 8.62 4.17
C ASP A 220 0.40 7.59 3.38
N LEU A 221 0.61 7.74 2.06
CA LEU A 221 1.38 6.78 1.25
C LEU A 221 2.87 6.83 1.60
N ILE A 222 3.48 5.68 1.94
CA ILE A 222 4.94 5.52 1.96
C ILE A 222 5.42 5.00 0.60
N ILE A 223 6.50 5.59 0.05
CA ILE A 223 7.25 5.04 -1.09
C ILE A 223 8.73 4.89 -0.68
N SER A 224 9.29 3.71 -0.83
CA SER A 224 10.72 3.45 -0.67
C SER A 224 11.49 3.61 -1.98
N LEU A 225 12.75 4.06 -1.90
CA LEU A 225 13.65 4.19 -3.05
C LEU A 225 14.27 2.84 -3.43
N GLN A 226 13.38 1.94 -3.85
CA GLN A 226 13.62 0.57 -4.32
C GLN A 226 12.91 0.35 -5.66
N GLY A 227 13.30 -0.68 -6.41
CA GLY A 227 12.71 -1.03 -7.69
C GLY A 227 12.79 0.11 -8.70
N ILE A 228 11.64 0.50 -9.26
CA ILE A 228 11.57 1.61 -10.22
C ILE A 228 11.98 2.96 -9.62
N PHE A 229 11.86 3.15 -8.30
CA PHE A 229 12.23 4.39 -7.61
C PHE A 229 13.70 4.43 -7.16
N ARG A 230 14.41 3.29 -7.24
CA ARG A 230 15.82 3.16 -6.87
C ARG A 230 16.74 4.25 -7.48
N PRO A 231 16.54 4.69 -8.75
CA PRO A 231 17.32 5.77 -9.34
C PRO A 231 17.30 7.13 -8.61
N LEU A 232 16.32 7.39 -7.74
CA LEU A 232 16.22 8.65 -6.99
C LEU A 232 17.18 8.72 -5.79
N SER A 233 17.73 7.60 -5.29
CA SER A 233 18.61 7.57 -4.10
C SER A 233 19.95 8.30 -4.33
N ASN A 234 20.58 8.80 -3.26
CA ASN A 234 21.98 9.25 -3.28
C ASN A 234 22.94 8.12 -3.69
N TYR A 235 22.62 6.90 -3.26
CA TYR A 235 23.46 5.71 -3.34
C TYR A 235 23.31 4.93 -4.67
N TYR A 236 22.47 5.41 -5.58
CA TYR A 236 22.34 4.83 -6.91
C TYR A 236 23.45 5.32 -7.87
N PRO A 237 24.14 4.42 -8.60
CA PRO A 237 25.23 4.76 -9.52
C PRO A 237 24.72 5.36 -10.85
N PHE A 238 24.15 6.57 -10.78
CA PHE A 238 23.79 7.39 -11.94
C PHE A 238 24.88 8.42 -12.23
N PRO A 239 25.64 8.29 -13.33
CA PRO A 239 26.69 9.25 -13.66
C PRO A 239 26.12 10.54 -14.25
N PHE A 240 26.42 11.68 -13.62
CA PHE A 240 26.01 13.01 -14.09
C PHE A 240 27.21 13.94 -14.22
N GLU A 241 27.07 14.95 -15.08
CA GLU A 241 28.03 16.05 -15.20
C GLU A 241 27.57 17.22 -14.31
N MET A 242 28.50 17.89 -13.64
CA MET A 242 28.24 19.09 -12.84
C MET A 242 29.52 19.94 -12.83
N LYS A 243 29.40 21.24 -13.16
CA LYS A 243 30.54 22.17 -13.31
C LYS A 243 31.65 21.69 -14.28
N GLY A 244 31.30 20.89 -15.30
CA GLY A 244 32.24 20.34 -16.29
C GLY A 244 32.97 19.07 -15.86
N GLU A 245 32.72 18.56 -14.65
CA GLU A 245 33.27 17.29 -14.15
C GLU A 245 32.17 16.22 -14.11
N ARG A 246 32.52 14.96 -14.41
CA ARG A 246 31.56 13.84 -14.47
C ARG A 246 31.74 12.90 -13.27
N TYR A 247 30.75 12.90 -12.38
CA TYR A 247 30.73 12.08 -11.16
C TYR A 247 29.89 10.81 -11.36
N ARG A 248 30.19 9.73 -10.60
CA ARG A 248 29.45 8.45 -10.69
C ARG A 248 28.14 8.41 -9.90
N SER A 249 28.03 9.20 -8.84
CA SER A 249 26.81 9.37 -8.03
C SER A 249 26.92 10.62 -7.13
N VAL A 250 25.87 10.92 -6.38
CA VAL A 250 25.83 12.04 -5.42
C VAL A 250 26.89 11.90 -4.32
N GLU A 251 27.10 10.68 -3.81
CA GLU A 251 28.13 10.41 -2.80
C GLU A 251 29.54 10.60 -3.34
N HIS A 252 29.82 10.23 -4.61
CA HIS A 252 31.12 10.47 -5.22
C HIS A 252 31.46 11.97 -5.26
N TYR A 253 30.51 12.82 -5.67
CA TYR A 253 30.66 14.27 -5.61
C TYR A 253 30.92 14.77 -4.18
N ALA A 254 30.08 14.36 -3.23
CA ALA A 254 30.16 14.83 -1.85
C ALA A 254 31.48 14.46 -1.16
N TYR A 255 31.94 13.22 -1.32
CA TYR A 255 33.22 12.76 -0.76
C TYR A 255 34.44 13.34 -1.49
N GLU A 256 34.35 13.58 -2.80
CA GLU A 256 35.42 14.28 -3.51
C GLU A 256 35.57 15.74 -3.02
N LYS A 257 34.47 16.48 -2.83
CA LYS A 257 34.56 17.85 -2.32
C LYS A 257 34.97 17.89 -0.83
N LEU A 258 34.65 16.84 -0.04
CA LEU A 258 35.23 16.61 1.28
C LEU A 258 36.76 16.41 1.22
N PHE A 259 37.26 15.54 0.34
CA PHE A 259 38.69 15.26 0.17
C PHE A 259 39.47 16.51 -0.27
N ASN A 260 38.91 17.30 -1.20
CA ASN A 260 39.47 18.59 -1.58
C ASN A 260 39.51 19.58 -0.39
N SER A 261 38.45 19.65 0.43
CA SER A 261 38.42 20.52 1.61
C SER A 261 39.39 20.10 2.72
N LEU A 262 39.77 18.82 2.75
CA LEU A 262 40.82 18.23 3.60
C LEU A 262 42.23 18.30 2.96
N LYS A 263 42.34 18.81 1.73
CA LYS A 263 43.58 18.94 0.95
C LYS A 263 44.34 17.61 0.77
N LEU A 264 43.61 16.53 0.48
CA LEU A 264 44.19 15.20 0.25
C LEU A 264 44.71 15.04 -1.19
N ASP A 265 45.76 14.23 -1.36
CA ASP A 265 46.36 13.91 -2.66
C ASP A 265 45.36 13.40 -3.71
N ASP A 266 45.60 13.74 -4.97
CA ASP A 266 44.85 13.24 -6.15
C ASP A 266 44.70 11.71 -6.15
N LYS A 267 45.71 10.97 -5.67
CA LYS A 267 45.69 9.49 -5.56
C LYS A 267 44.67 8.94 -4.55
N MET A 268 44.18 9.77 -3.64
CA MET A 268 43.11 9.43 -2.70
C MET A 268 41.75 9.82 -3.26
N ILE A 269 41.68 10.94 -3.99
CA ILE A 269 40.51 11.32 -4.79
C ILE A 269 40.22 10.27 -5.87
N GLU A 270 41.24 9.80 -6.59
CA GLU A 270 41.15 8.74 -7.61
C GLU A 270 40.56 7.45 -7.03
N LYS A 271 40.89 7.06 -5.79
CA LYS A 271 40.29 5.89 -5.12
C LYS A 271 38.79 6.06 -4.90
N ILE A 272 38.35 7.24 -4.50
CA ILE A 272 36.92 7.56 -4.37
C ILE A 272 36.26 7.53 -5.75
N GLN A 273 36.82 8.23 -6.74
CA GLN A 273 36.30 8.27 -8.12
C GLN A 273 36.27 6.89 -8.82
N THR A 274 37.17 5.97 -8.47
CA THR A 274 37.24 4.61 -9.04
C THR A 274 36.43 3.56 -8.29
N THR A 275 35.94 3.86 -7.08
CA THR A 275 35.09 2.96 -6.28
C THR A 275 33.81 2.60 -7.07
N PRO A 276 33.44 1.31 -7.24
CA PRO A 276 32.31 0.93 -8.10
C PRO A 276 30.94 1.29 -7.52
N LEU A 277 30.68 0.93 -6.25
CA LEU A 277 29.39 1.10 -5.60
C LEU A 277 29.38 2.36 -4.71
N PRO A 278 28.38 3.26 -4.84
CA PRO A 278 28.30 4.45 -3.99
C PRO A 278 28.20 4.18 -2.48
N VAL A 279 27.74 3.00 -2.08
CA VAL A 279 27.67 2.58 -0.66
C VAL A 279 29.05 2.29 -0.06
N ASP A 280 30.03 1.90 -0.88
CA ASP A 280 31.40 1.65 -0.44
C ASP A 280 32.21 2.94 -0.28
N VAL A 281 31.78 4.06 -0.88
CA VAL A 281 32.51 5.35 -0.86
C VAL A 281 32.77 5.84 0.58
N PRO A 282 31.78 5.87 1.50
CA PRO A 282 32.02 6.13 2.93
C PRO A 282 33.04 5.18 3.58
N VAL A 283 33.01 3.88 3.24
CA VAL A 283 33.88 2.83 3.82
C VAL A 283 35.32 2.97 3.33
N VAL A 284 35.51 3.32 2.06
CA VAL A 284 36.81 3.65 1.47
C VAL A 284 37.35 4.96 2.06
N ALA A 285 36.49 5.96 2.26
CA ALA A 285 36.87 7.24 2.86
C ALA A 285 37.36 7.09 4.32
N ASP A 286 36.59 6.43 5.19
CA ASP A 286 37.00 6.13 6.56
C ASP A 286 38.33 5.35 6.63
N ARG A 287 38.50 4.35 5.75
CA ARG A 287 39.77 3.62 5.63
C ARG A 287 40.94 4.52 5.23
N ILE A 288 40.73 5.49 4.34
CA ILE A 288 41.75 6.48 3.95
C ILE A 288 42.05 7.44 5.11
N PHE A 289 41.03 7.94 5.82
CA PHE A 289 41.21 8.85 6.96
C PHE A 289 42.02 8.21 8.09
N ARG A 290 41.72 6.94 8.43
CA ARG A 290 42.49 6.16 9.41
C ARG A 290 43.94 5.93 8.97
N ASN A 291 44.15 5.58 7.70
CA ASN A 291 45.49 5.33 7.14
C ASN A 291 46.36 6.59 7.01
N LEU A 292 45.76 7.78 7.05
CA LEU A 292 46.43 9.08 7.01
C LEU A 292 46.48 9.77 8.39
N GLU A 293 46.02 9.10 9.45
CA GLU A 293 45.99 9.59 10.84
C GLU A 293 45.32 10.98 11.01
N ILE A 294 44.35 11.30 10.15
CA ILE A 294 43.67 12.61 10.16
C ILE A 294 42.82 12.74 11.43
N SER A 295 42.95 13.86 12.13
CA SER A 295 42.22 14.08 13.37
C SER A 295 40.70 14.09 13.16
N SER A 296 39.96 13.47 14.08
CA SER A 296 38.49 13.43 14.08
C SER A 296 37.87 14.82 14.15
N GLU A 297 38.55 15.78 14.80
CA GLU A 297 38.15 17.18 14.90
C GLU A 297 38.19 17.85 13.51
N THR A 298 39.30 17.73 12.78
CA THR A 298 39.44 18.25 11.40
C THR A 298 38.42 17.62 10.46
N ILE A 299 38.16 16.31 10.59
CA ILE A 299 37.14 15.61 9.80
C ILE A 299 35.75 16.16 10.14
N SER A 300 35.42 16.33 11.42
CA SER A 300 34.11 16.82 11.89
C SER A 300 33.81 18.24 11.36
N GLU A 301 34.79 19.15 11.42
CA GLU A 301 34.66 20.49 10.85
C GLU A 301 34.23 20.46 9.38
N LYS A 302 34.89 19.63 8.55
CA LYS A 302 34.64 19.62 7.10
C LYS A 302 33.40 18.81 6.72
N ILE A 303 33.08 17.76 7.49
CA ILE A 303 31.82 16.99 7.35
C ILE A 303 30.59 17.88 7.52
N SER A 304 30.66 18.99 8.28
CA SER A 304 29.56 19.96 8.37
C SER A 304 29.10 20.54 7.01
N LYS A 305 30.01 20.64 6.02
CA LYS A 305 29.69 21.10 4.65
C LYS A 305 29.17 19.96 3.74
N MET A 306 29.28 18.69 4.15
CA MET A 306 28.89 17.51 3.34
C MET A 306 27.40 17.46 3.00
N ASP A 307 26.53 17.88 3.94
CA ASP A 307 25.08 18.00 3.70
C ASP A 307 24.78 18.95 2.53
N ARG A 308 25.46 20.11 2.47
CA ARG A 308 25.28 21.10 1.40
C ARG A 308 25.72 20.53 0.04
N TRP A 309 26.81 19.76 0.01
CA TRP A 309 27.29 19.11 -1.22
C TRP A 309 26.34 18.02 -1.72
N ARG A 310 25.86 17.13 -0.84
CA ARG A 310 24.84 16.12 -1.19
C ARG A 310 23.55 16.77 -1.70
N GLN A 311 23.04 17.80 -1.01
CA GLN A 311 21.87 18.55 -1.46
C GLN A 311 22.08 19.14 -2.86
N SER A 312 23.23 19.79 -3.10
CA SER A 312 23.54 20.45 -4.36
C SER A 312 23.64 19.44 -5.52
N ALA A 313 24.34 18.33 -5.32
CA ALA A 313 24.45 17.25 -6.31
C ALA A 313 23.12 16.54 -6.58
N MET A 314 22.30 16.27 -5.55
CA MET A 314 20.97 15.70 -5.76
C MET A 314 20.05 16.67 -6.50
N LYS A 315 20.07 17.96 -6.13
CA LYS A 315 19.36 19.03 -6.85
C LYS A 315 19.77 19.05 -8.34
N HIS A 316 21.06 19.00 -8.62
CA HIS A 316 21.60 18.95 -9.99
C HIS A 316 21.18 17.68 -10.76
N LYS A 317 21.30 16.50 -10.12
CA LYS A 317 20.95 15.18 -10.68
C LYS A 317 19.49 15.10 -11.13
N ILE A 318 18.55 15.58 -10.32
CA ILE A 318 17.13 15.54 -10.65
C ILE A 318 16.78 16.60 -11.69
N VAL A 319 17.19 17.86 -11.50
CA VAL A 319 16.80 18.97 -12.40
C VAL A 319 17.31 18.77 -13.83
N HIS A 320 18.51 18.18 -14.02
CA HIS A 320 19.07 17.96 -15.36
C HIS A 320 18.67 16.62 -16.01
N ASN A 321 17.72 15.87 -15.45
CA ASN A 321 17.23 14.63 -16.06
C ASN A 321 15.69 14.54 -16.01
N GLU A 322 15.05 14.71 -17.16
CA GLU A 322 13.58 14.71 -17.31
C GLU A 322 12.93 13.42 -16.80
N TYR A 323 13.54 12.25 -17.02
CA TYR A 323 13.02 10.99 -16.49
C TYR A 323 13.04 10.97 -14.96
N LEU A 324 14.12 11.43 -14.31
CA LEU A 324 14.18 11.50 -12.84
C LEU A 324 13.21 12.55 -12.28
N GLN A 325 12.96 13.67 -12.98
CA GLN A 325 11.88 14.59 -12.61
C GLN A 325 10.51 13.90 -12.66
N GLN A 326 10.19 13.23 -13.78
CA GLN A 326 8.91 12.56 -13.98
C GLN A 326 8.70 11.38 -13.02
N LEU A 327 9.76 10.61 -12.74
CA LEU A 327 9.77 9.54 -11.74
C LEU A 327 9.51 10.11 -10.34
N LEU A 328 10.17 11.22 -9.95
CA LEU A 328 9.90 11.88 -8.67
C LEU A 328 8.45 12.41 -8.58
N LEU A 329 7.94 13.01 -9.65
CA LEU A 329 6.55 13.49 -9.74
C LEU A 329 5.53 12.33 -9.69
N SER A 330 5.86 11.16 -10.23
CA SER A 330 4.99 9.97 -10.21
C SER A 330 4.72 9.40 -8.81
N THR A 331 5.51 9.82 -7.80
CA THR A 331 5.29 9.44 -6.39
C THR A 331 4.03 10.07 -5.76
N GLY A 332 3.37 11.02 -6.44
CA GLY A 332 2.23 11.76 -5.89
C GLY A 332 2.66 12.58 -4.67
N ASP A 333 1.82 12.70 -3.66
CA ASP A 333 2.18 13.31 -2.38
C ASP A 333 2.66 12.27 -1.35
N SER A 334 3.35 11.19 -1.74
CA SER A 334 3.85 10.20 -0.77
C SER A 334 4.93 10.74 0.19
N ILE A 335 5.09 10.11 1.36
CA ILE A 335 6.33 10.17 2.13
C ILE A 335 7.38 9.28 1.44
N ILE A 336 8.46 9.90 0.98
CA ILE A 336 9.59 9.20 0.34
C ILE A 336 10.60 8.75 1.40
N ILE A 337 11.06 7.50 1.36
CA ILE A 337 12.13 6.96 2.22
C ILE A 337 13.28 6.34 1.43
N ASP A 338 14.53 6.71 1.74
CA ASP A 338 15.71 6.05 1.17
C ASP A 338 16.20 4.94 2.11
N THR A 339 15.93 3.67 1.80
CA THR A 339 16.29 2.50 2.63
C THR A 339 17.68 1.95 2.32
N ALA A 340 18.56 2.71 1.66
CA ALA A 340 19.94 2.28 1.42
C ALA A 340 20.76 2.12 2.72
N LEU A 341 21.76 1.23 2.69
CA LEU A 341 22.72 0.97 3.78
C LEU A 341 23.80 2.07 3.89
N GLY A 342 23.36 3.33 3.91
CA GLY A 342 24.22 4.52 3.85
C GLY A 342 24.36 5.28 5.18
N ASP A 343 24.62 6.57 5.07
CA ASP A 343 24.65 7.52 6.18
C ASP A 343 23.24 7.65 6.78
N SER A 344 23.08 7.30 8.06
CA SER A 344 21.78 7.25 8.75
C SER A 344 21.13 8.61 9.00
N LEU A 345 21.81 9.74 8.74
CA LEU A 345 21.14 11.04 8.66
C LEU A 345 20.46 11.25 7.30
N TRP A 346 20.92 10.55 6.26
CA TRP A 346 20.44 10.67 4.87
C TRP A 346 19.47 9.57 4.47
N THR A 347 19.69 8.35 4.95
CA THR A 347 18.81 7.19 4.73
C THR A 347 17.83 7.01 5.90
N CYS A 348 16.85 6.13 5.74
CA CYS A 348 15.90 5.74 6.77
C CYS A 348 16.27 4.34 7.29
N GLY A 349 16.45 4.20 8.61
CA GLY A 349 16.73 2.92 9.26
C GLY A 349 15.49 2.07 9.53
N ALA A 350 14.31 2.48 9.04
CA ALA A 350 13.05 1.75 9.12
C ALA A 350 12.60 1.29 7.73
N SER A 351 12.06 0.07 7.62
CA SER A 351 11.55 -0.42 6.34
C SER A 351 10.17 0.16 6.00
N GLU A 352 9.80 0.08 4.72
CA GLU A 352 8.45 0.42 4.26
C GLU A 352 7.38 -0.36 5.05
N THR A 353 7.65 -1.63 5.32
CA THR A 353 6.81 -2.54 6.10
C THR A 353 6.58 -2.07 7.54
N GLU A 354 7.63 -1.53 8.18
CA GLU A 354 7.58 -0.97 9.53
C GLU A 354 6.74 0.32 9.57
N LEU A 355 6.98 1.25 8.65
CA LEU A 355 6.25 2.53 8.56
C LEU A 355 4.76 2.32 8.23
N GLN A 356 4.45 1.44 7.28
CA GLN A 356 3.07 1.03 6.98
C GLN A 356 2.37 0.41 8.21
N ARG A 357 3.10 -0.36 9.03
CA ARG A 357 2.57 -0.93 10.29
C ARG A 357 2.37 0.15 11.35
N LEU A 358 3.27 1.13 11.46
CA LEU A 358 3.10 2.28 12.35
C LEU A 358 1.87 3.11 11.97
N LEU A 359 1.61 3.30 10.68
CA LEU A 359 0.44 4.03 10.16
C LEU A 359 -0.91 3.35 10.43
N THR A 360 -0.97 2.07 10.80
CA THR A 360 -2.23 1.45 11.28
C THR A 360 -2.74 2.09 12.58
N LYS A 361 -1.85 2.71 13.36
CA LYS A 361 -2.18 3.27 14.68
C LYS A 361 -2.91 4.61 14.52
N ALA A 362 -4.02 4.78 15.23
CA ALA A 362 -4.84 5.99 15.17
C ALA A 362 -4.08 7.29 15.52
N TYR A 363 -3.06 7.24 16.39
CA TYR A 363 -2.26 8.40 16.81
C TYR A 363 -1.06 8.74 15.90
N VAL A 364 -0.87 7.98 14.82
CA VAL A 364 0.22 8.18 13.84
C VAL A 364 -0.40 8.70 12.54
N ASN A 365 0.07 9.87 12.11
CA ASN A 365 -0.28 10.56 10.88
C ASN A 365 1.01 10.93 10.12
N PRO A 366 0.92 11.41 8.86
CA PRO A 366 2.08 11.82 8.07
C PRO A 366 2.97 12.87 8.77
N GLU A 367 2.36 13.91 9.35
CA GLU A 367 3.05 14.95 10.14
C GLU A 367 4.00 14.38 11.19
N ARG A 368 3.50 13.48 12.05
CA ARG A 368 4.28 12.86 13.12
C ARG A 368 5.43 11.98 12.63
N ILE A 369 5.29 11.37 11.45
CA ILE A 369 6.38 10.59 10.83
C ILE A 369 7.49 11.53 10.34
N ILE A 370 7.10 12.64 9.69
CA ILE A 370 8.04 13.66 9.21
C ILE A 370 8.79 14.32 10.37
N ASP A 371 8.14 14.62 11.49
CA ASP A 371 8.82 15.18 12.67
C ASP A 371 9.75 14.16 13.36
N TRP A 372 9.41 12.86 13.36
CA TRP A 372 10.35 11.82 13.81
C TRP A 372 11.57 11.68 12.89
N MET A 373 11.41 11.82 11.58
CA MET A 373 12.53 11.83 10.62
C MET A 373 13.44 13.05 10.82
N ARG A 374 12.86 14.25 10.92
CA ARG A 374 13.59 15.51 11.09
C ARG A 374 14.30 15.63 12.44
N GLY A 375 13.80 14.93 13.45
CA GLY A 375 14.13 15.18 14.85
C GLY A 375 13.24 16.27 15.41
N ASP A 376 12.48 15.92 16.45
CA ASP A 376 11.57 16.83 17.14
C ASP A 376 12.31 18.05 17.72
N LYS A 377 11.70 19.23 17.65
CA LYS A 377 12.22 20.45 18.30
C LYS A 377 12.35 20.29 19.82
N ASP A 378 11.47 19.48 20.42
CA ASP A 378 11.53 19.13 21.84
C ASP A 378 12.45 17.92 22.13
N GLY A 379 13.16 17.43 21.11
CA GLY A 379 14.35 16.58 21.28
C GLY A 379 14.12 15.11 21.63
N HIS A 380 12.91 14.56 21.47
CA HIS A 380 12.65 13.16 21.80
C HIS A 380 11.86 12.35 20.76
N VAL A 381 12.56 11.93 19.70
CA VAL A 381 12.17 10.74 18.92
C VAL A 381 12.12 9.53 19.88
N PRO A 382 10.97 8.86 20.07
CA PRO A 382 10.88 7.78 21.05
C PRO A 382 11.81 6.62 20.72
N LYS A 383 12.44 6.00 21.74
CA LYS A 383 13.41 4.90 21.58
C LYS A 383 12.89 3.67 20.81
N SER A 384 11.57 3.53 20.67
CA SER A 384 10.93 2.46 19.89
C SER A 384 10.79 2.77 18.38
N VAL A 385 11.22 3.96 17.95
CA VAL A 385 11.19 4.47 16.57
C VAL A 385 12.44 5.30 16.25
N SER A 386 13.54 5.13 17.01
CA SER A 386 14.77 5.92 16.82
C SER A 386 15.52 5.62 15.52
N ASN A 387 15.15 4.54 14.84
CA ASN A 387 15.58 4.17 13.48
C ASN A 387 14.85 4.96 12.37
N LEU A 388 13.77 5.68 12.68
CA LEU A 388 13.08 6.56 11.72
C LEU A 388 13.81 7.92 11.56
N TYR A 389 14.61 8.33 12.55
CA TYR A 389 15.37 9.58 12.51
C TYR A 389 16.40 9.57 11.39
N GLY A 390 16.46 10.65 10.60
CA GLY A 390 17.29 10.77 9.41
C GLY A 390 16.48 11.06 8.15
N ASN A 391 16.66 10.23 7.11
CA ASN A 391 15.95 10.32 5.83
C ASN A 391 16.04 11.69 5.11
N LYS A 392 17.16 12.42 5.24
CA LYS A 392 17.35 13.69 4.50
C LYS A 392 17.22 13.54 2.98
N THR A 393 17.52 12.37 2.39
CA THR A 393 17.27 12.11 0.96
C THR A 393 15.77 12.24 0.65
N GLY A 394 14.91 11.55 1.42
CA GLY A 394 13.46 11.58 1.22
C GLY A 394 12.85 12.97 1.43
N LEU A 395 13.24 13.66 2.51
CA LEU A 395 12.80 15.03 2.81
C LEU A 395 13.19 16.02 1.69
N LEU A 396 14.43 15.95 1.21
CA LEU A 396 14.91 16.75 0.09
C LEU A 396 14.14 16.47 -1.21
N LEU A 397 13.89 15.20 -1.53
CA LEU A 397 13.12 14.82 -2.72
C LEU A 397 11.68 15.33 -2.65
N MET A 398 11.04 15.32 -1.48
CA MET A 398 9.70 15.89 -1.29
C MET A 398 9.66 17.42 -1.52
N GLU A 399 10.71 18.16 -1.13
CA GLU A 399 10.84 19.60 -1.47
C GLU A 399 11.00 19.83 -2.97
N LEU A 400 11.85 19.05 -3.66
CA LEU A 400 12.01 19.16 -5.11
C LEU A 400 10.73 18.80 -5.83
N ARG A 401 10.02 17.76 -5.39
CA ARG A 401 8.73 17.34 -5.93
C ARG A 401 7.71 18.47 -5.88
N GLY A 402 7.60 19.18 -4.76
CA GLY A 402 6.71 20.34 -4.62
C GLY A 402 7.03 21.45 -5.64
N LYS A 403 8.32 21.76 -5.83
CA LYS A 403 8.77 22.78 -6.81
C LYS A 403 8.52 22.36 -8.26
N LEU A 404 8.76 21.09 -8.60
CA LEU A 404 8.50 20.54 -9.93
C LEU A 404 6.98 20.42 -10.22
N ALA A 405 6.18 20.07 -9.22
CA ALA A 405 4.72 19.93 -9.37
C ALA A 405 4.02 21.27 -9.63
N ALA A 406 4.58 22.38 -9.13
CA ALA A 406 4.12 23.73 -9.47
C ALA A 406 4.42 24.11 -10.94
N ALA A 407 5.43 23.50 -11.57
CA ALA A 407 5.81 23.75 -12.96
C ALA A 407 5.10 22.84 -13.98
N THR A 408 4.60 21.66 -13.57
CA THR A 408 3.86 20.76 -14.47
C THR A 408 2.84 19.88 -13.75
N GLN A 409 1.68 19.71 -14.38
CA GLN A 409 0.63 18.75 -13.98
C GLN A 409 0.79 17.38 -14.65
N SER A 410 1.65 17.24 -15.67
CA SER A 410 1.89 15.96 -16.35
C SER A 410 2.61 14.96 -15.45
N ARG A 411 2.25 13.68 -15.55
CA ARG A 411 2.86 12.56 -14.82
C ARG A 411 3.00 11.37 -15.76
N ILE A 412 4.18 10.74 -15.81
CA ILE A 412 4.34 9.45 -16.48
C ILE A 412 3.62 8.33 -15.70
N PRO A 413 3.08 7.29 -16.36
CA PRO A 413 2.78 6.03 -15.71
C PRO A 413 4.08 5.31 -15.34
N LEU A 414 4.05 4.49 -14.29
CA LEU A 414 5.21 3.68 -13.87
C LEU A 414 5.51 2.53 -14.84
N ILE A 415 4.51 2.08 -15.61
CA ILE A 415 4.63 0.98 -16.56
C ILE A 415 3.89 1.29 -17.87
N SER A 416 4.30 0.62 -18.94
CA SER A 416 3.66 0.73 -20.26
C SER A 416 2.16 0.39 -20.16
N PRO A 417 1.25 1.26 -20.62
CA PRO A 417 -0.19 1.09 -20.43
C PRO A 417 -0.73 -0.15 -21.16
N ILE A 418 -1.65 -0.87 -20.52
CA ILE A 418 -2.46 -1.92 -21.16
C ILE A 418 -3.62 -1.28 -21.92
N ASN A 419 -4.06 -1.90 -23.02
CA ASN A 419 -5.28 -1.51 -23.72
C ASN A 419 -6.54 -1.99 -22.96
N THR A 420 -6.87 -1.29 -21.88
CA THR A 420 -8.01 -1.62 -21.00
C THR A 420 -9.35 -1.60 -21.70
N SER A 421 -9.51 -0.87 -22.82
CA SER A 421 -10.80 -0.71 -23.52
C SER A 421 -11.46 -2.05 -23.86
N THR A 422 -10.66 -3.06 -24.23
CA THR A 422 -11.15 -4.39 -24.58
C THR A 422 -11.52 -5.21 -23.35
N LEU A 423 -10.79 -5.05 -22.24
CA LEU A 423 -11.06 -5.74 -20.97
C LEU A 423 -12.28 -5.13 -20.27
N SER A 424 -12.34 -3.80 -20.16
CA SER A 424 -13.47 -3.07 -19.55
C SER A 424 -14.76 -3.18 -20.35
N ALA A 425 -14.72 -3.53 -21.64
CA ALA A 425 -15.91 -3.87 -22.41
C ALA A 425 -16.55 -5.17 -21.92
N ILE A 426 -15.76 -6.25 -21.79
CA ILE A 426 -16.24 -7.61 -21.49
C ILE A 426 -16.39 -7.91 -20.00
N VAL A 427 -15.63 -7.23 -19.12
CA VAL A 427 -15.59 -7.58 -17.69
C VAL A 427 -16.96 -7.51 -17.02
N SER A 428 -17.28 -8.58 -16.28
CA SER A 428 -18.49 -8.72 -15.48
C SER A 428 -18.36 -8.02 -14.11
N PRO A 429 -19.44 -7.95 -13.31
CA PRO A 429 -19.37 -7.47 -11.92
C PRO A 429 -18.65 -8.43 -10.95
N HIS A 430 -18.36 -9.67 -11.35
CA HIS A 430 -17.74 -10.66 -10.45
C HIS A 430 -16.24 -10.43 -10.29
N VAL A 431 -15.75 -10.58 -9.05
CA VAL A 431 -14.35 -10.35 -8.69
C VAL A 431 -13.77 -11.57 -7.97
N ILE A 432 -12.79 -12.19 -8.61
CA ILE A 432 -12.02 -13.32 -8.09
C ILE A 432 -10.68 -12.79 -7.61
N CYS A 433 -10.45 -12.90 -6.31
CA CYS A 433 -9.17 -12.57 -5.68
C CYS A 433 -8.27 -13.81 -5.70
N PHE A 434 -6.96 -13.61 -5.78
CA PHE A 434 -5.97 -14.66 -5.64
C PHE A 434 -4.68 -14.10 -5.01
N THR A 435 -3.86 -14.95 -4.39
CA THR A 435 -2.66 -14.55 -3.65
C THR A 435 -1.38 -15.16 -4.26
N ALA A 436 -0.22 -14.96 -3.62
CA ALA A 436 1.07 -15.39 -4.16
C ALA A 436 1.28 -16.93 -4.18
N GLU A 437 0.43 -17.68 -3.48
CA GLU A 437 0.37 -19.16 -3.53
C GLU A 437 -0.50 -19.71 -4.68
N SER A 438 -1.29 -18.86 -5.34
CA SER A 438 -2.19 -19.27 -6.41
C SER A 438 -1.45 -19.93 -7.57
N VAL A 439 -2.10 -20.90 -8.21
CA VAL A 439 -1.60 -21.57 -9.42
C VAL A 439 -1.43 -20.62 -10.63
N TRP A 440 -1.96 -19.40 -10.54
CA TRP A 440 -1.79 -18.33 -11.54
C TRP A 440 -0.66 -17.34 -11.21
N HIS A 441 -0.02 -17.46 -10.05
CA HIS A 441 1.07 -16.58 -9.65
C HIS A 441 2.43 -17.09 -10.19
N PRO A 442 3.35 -16.22 -10.65
CA PRO A 442 4.64 -16.67 -11.21
C PRO A 442 5.54 -17.47 -10.24
N LEU A 443 5.25 -17.44 -8.94
CA LEU A 443 5.96 -18.24 -7.94
C LEU A 443 5.47 -19.69 -7.83
N TYR A 444 4.35 -20.05 -8.46
CA TYR A 444 3.80 -21.40 -8.38
C TYR A 444 4.83 -22.44 -8.90
N PRO A 445 5.24 -23.44 -8.09
CA PRO A 445 6.34 -24.35 -8.41
C PRO A 445 5.90 -25.45 -9.38
N ALA A 446 5.61 -25.07 -10.63
CA ALA A 446 5.26 -25.97 -11.71
C ALA A 446 6.25 -25.82 -12.87
N GLU A 447 6.89 -26.92 -13.22
CA GLU A 447 7.99 -26.95 -14.19
C GLU A 447 7.54 -26.47 -15.58
N ILE A 448 8.38 -25.69 -16.26
CA ILE A 448 8.15 -25.24 -17.64
C ILE A 448 9.38 -25.45 -18.52
N ARG A 449 9.14 -25.81 -19.77
CA ARG A 449 10.15 -25.97 -20.83
C ARG A 449 10.14 -24.75 -21.74
N VAL A 450 11.31 -24.36 -22.22
CA VAL A 450 11.48 -23.31 -23.24
C VAL A 450 11.64 -23.97 -24.61
N ALA A 451 10.94 -23.45 -25.62
CA ALA A 451 10.97 -24.00 -26.98
C ALA A 451 12.39 -24.03 -27.56
N GLY A 452 12.74 -25.11 -28.27
CA GLY A 452 14.09 -25.35 -28.81
C GLY A 452 14.98 -26.24 -27.93
N ASP A 453 14.39 -27.18 -27.20
CA ASP A 453 15.06 -28.24 -26.42
C ASP A 453 16.03 -27.71 -25.33
N GLN A 454 15.65 -26.59 -24.70
CA GLN A 454 16.37 -26.01 -23.56
C GLN A 454 15.97 -26.68 -22.24
N ALA A 455 16.78 -26.45 -21.20
CA ALA A 455 16.60 -27.02 -19.88
C ALA A 455 15.20 -26.77 -19.28
N LEU A 456 14.77 -27.75 -18.50
CA LEU A 456 13.56 -27.68 -17.67
C LEU A 456 13.79 -26.62 -16.57
N LEU A 457 12.87 -25.67 -16.42
CA LEU A 457 12.92 -24.64 -15.39
C LEU A 457 11.90 -24.97 -14.29
N PRO A 458 12.24 -24.87 -12.99
CA PRO A 458 11.35 -25.33 -11.91
C PRO A 458 10.03 -24.56 -11.81
N SER A 459 9.97 -23.31 -12.28
CA SER A 459 8.77 -22.48 -12.24
C SER A 459 8.82 -21.28 -13.19
N PRO A 460 7.70 -20.55 -13.37
CA PRO A 460 7.67 -19.31 -14.16
C PRO A 460 8.65 -18.24 -13.65
N SER A 461 8.90 -18.11 -12.34
CA SER A 461 9.85 -17.12 -11.81
C SER A 461 11.29 -17.37 -12.25
N HIS A 462 11.69 -18.65 -12.41
CA HIS A 462 13.00 -19.01 -12.97
C HIS A 462 13.13 -18.60 -14.45
N TYR A 463 12.05 -18.62 -15.24
CA TYR A 463 12.05 -18.05 -16.59
C TYR A 463 12.20 -16.52 -16.55
N VAL A 464 11.49 -15.84 -15.65
CA VAL A 464 11.62 -14.39 -15.48
C VAL A 464 13.05 -14.00 -15.10
N ALA A 465 13.68 -14.73 -14.17
CA ALA A 465 15.08 -14.58 -13.82
C ALA A 465 16.03 -14.82 -15.01
N LEU A 466 15.82 -15.91 -15.76
CA LEU A 466 16.65 -16.27 -16.92
C LEU A 466 16.58 -15.25 -18.07
N GLN A 467 15.47 -14.49 -18.22
CA GLN A 467 15.44 -13.37 -19.16
C GLN A 467 15.97 -12.08 -18.53
N ALA A 468 15.74 -11.83 -17.24
CA ALA A 468 16.26 -10.66 -16.53
C ALA A 468 17.79 -10.60 -16.55
N THR A 469 18.48 -11.72 -16.32
CA THR A 469 19.95 -11.79 -16.37
C THR A 469 20.49 -11.38 -17.75
N LYS A 470 19.81 -11.77 -18.84
CA LYS A 470 20.14 -11.39 -20.22
C LYS A 470 19.84 -9.92 -20.52
N ILE A 471 18.64 -9.45 -20.17
CA ILE A 471 18.14 -8.10 -20.50
C ILE A 471 18.91 -7.01 -19.73
N LEU A 472 19.14 -7.23 -18.44
CA LEU A 472 19.93 -6.33 -17.60
C LEU A 472 21.44 -6.51 -17.83
N GLY A 473 21.86 -7.63 -18.43
CA GLY A 473 23.25 -7.97 -18.72
C GLY A 473 24.07 -8.19 -17.44
N MET A 474 23.57 -9.09 -16.58
CA MET A 474 24.25 -9.52 -15.36
C MET A 474 25.52 -10.34 -15.70
N ASN A 475 26.47 -10.43 -14.76
CA ASN A 475 27.65 -11.27 -14.97
C ASN A 475 27.29 -12.77 -14.73
N LYS A 476 28.23 -13.68 -15.01
CA LYS A 476 27.97 -15.12 -14.82
C LYS A 476 27.72 -15.48 -13.35
N GLU A 477 28.51 -14.92 -12.44
CA GLU A 477 28.41 -15.13 -10.98
C GLU A 477 27.02 -14.75 -10.43
N ASP A 478 26.50 -13.58 -10.80
CA ASP A 478 25.15 -13.10 -10.51
C ASP A 478 24.09 -14.07 -11.07
N SER A 479 24.25 -14.49 -12.33
CA SER A 479 23.29 -15.38 -13.01
C SER A 479 23.31 -16.81 -12.43
N ASP A 480 24.48 -17.33 -12.07
CA ASP A 480 24.63 -18.64 -11.43
C ASP A 480 24.00 -18.57 -10.02
N TYR A 481 24.26 -17.52 -9.24
CA TYR A 481 23.67 -17.31 -7.91
C TYR A 481 22.14 -17.21 -7.93
N ILE A 482 21.54 -16.51 -8.90
CA ILE A 482 20.07 -16.43 -8.99
C ILE A 482 19.45 -17.80 -9.37
N MET A 483 20.11 -18.55 -10.27
CA MET A 483 19.58 -19.79 -10.85
C MET A 483 20.00 -21.07 -10.12
N GLU A 484 20.86 -20.98 -9.09
CA GLU A 484 21.27 -22.10 -8.22
C GLU A 484 20.08 -22.69 -7.46
N CYS A 485 19.18 -21.84 -6.98
CA CYS A 485 18.06 -22.28 -6.15
C CYS A 485 16.93 -22.91 -7.00
N GLN A 486 16.22 -23.89 -6.42
CA GLN A 486 15.02 -24.49 -7.01
C GLN A 486 13.73 -23.86 -6.48
N SER A 487 13.80 -23.11 -5.37
CA SER A 487 12.66 -22.41 -4.77
C SER A 487 12.30 -21.19 -5.60
N SER A 488 11.06 -21.15 -6.11
CA SER A 488 10.54 -20.02 -6.88
C SER A 488 10.66 -18.69 -6.15
N LEU A 489 10.44 -18.70 -4.83
CA LEU A 489 10.47 -17.53 -3.96
C LEU A 489 11.90 -17.04 -3.77
N ASP A 490 12.84 -17.93 -3.44
CA ASP A 490 14.23 -17.55 -3.25
C ASP A 490 14.89 -17.10 -4.56
N CYS A 491 14.58 -17.74 -5.70
CA CYS A 491 15.02 -17.27 -7.02
C CYS A 491 14.51 -15.85 -7.30
N TRP A 492 13.25 -15.56 -6.94
CA TRP A 492 12.66 -14.23 -7.09
C TRP A 492 13.30 -13.19 -6.16
N THR A 493 13.50 -13.50 -4.88
CA THR A 493 14.17 -12.62 -3.91
C THR A 493 15.62 -12.34 -4.34
N ARG A 494 16.40 -13.38 -4.67
CA ARG A 494 17.79 -13.25 -5.17
C ARG A 494 17.86 -12.39 -6.43
N LEU A 495 16.93 -12.57 -7.37
CA LEU A 495 16.87 -11.74 -8.58
C LEU A 495 16.76 -10.24 -8.24
N HIS A 496 15.88 -9.88 -7.31
CA HIS A 496 15.62 -8.48 -6.98
C HIS A 496 16.73 -7.89 -6.09
N GLU A 497 17.30 -8.67 -5.16
CA GLU A 497 18.51 -8.32 -4.41
C GLU A 497 19.70 -7.97 -5.33
N VAL A 498 19.94 -8.80 -6.36
CA VAL A 498 21.02 -8.64 -7.34
C VAL A 498 20.81 -7.45 -8.29
N ILE A 499 19.58 -6.94 -8.39
CA ILE A 499 19.27 -5.65 -9.06
C ILE A 499 19.58 -4.49 -8.11
N GLU A 500 18.96 -4.46 -6.94
CA GLU A 500 19.01 -3.35 -5.96
C GLU A 500 20.41 -3.04 -5.40
N SER A 501 21.25 -4.06 -5.29
CA SER A 501 22.59 -3.99 -4.69
C SER A 501 23.67 -3.43 -5.63
N LYS A 502 23.58 -3.73 -6.93
CA LYS A 502 24.68 -3.50 -7.89
C LYS A 502 24.38 -2.39 -8.91
N GLY A 503 23.13 -2.20 -9.34
CA GLY A 503 22.75 -1.23 -10.36
C GLY A 503 23.20 -1.63 -11.78
N ARG A 504 22.28 -1.64 -12.74
CA ARG A 504 22.43 -2.27 -14.07
C ARG A 504 22.33 -1.30 -15.25
N ASN A 505 22.61 -0.02 -15.00
CA ASN A 505 22.36 1.15 -15.87
C ASN A 505 20.86 1.50 -15.95
N LEU A 506 20.59 2.81 -15.74
CA LEU A 506 19.25 3.42 -15.73
C LEU A 506 18.39 3.03 -16.93
N GLU A 507 18.94 3.03 -18.14
CA GLU A 507 18.18 2.73 -19.38
C GLU A 507 17.68 1.27 -19.39
N ARG A 508 18.51 0.33 -18.92
CA ARG A 508 18.16 -1.10 -18.84
C ARG A 508 17.15 -1.37 -17.73
N GLU A 509 17.35 -0.77 -16.56
CA GLU A 509 16.43 -0.89 -15.43
C GLU A 509 15.08 -0.23 -15.74
N GLN A 510 15.07 0.94 -16.37
CA GLN A 510 13.85 1.60 -16.83
C GLN A 510 13.08 0.71 -17.82
N ASN A 511 13.74 0.18 -18.85
CA ASN A 511 13.15 -0.74 -19.82
C ASN A 511 12.63 -2.03 -19.14
N TRP A 512 13.37 -2.57 -18.17
CA TRP A 512 12.96 -3.72 -17.37
C TRP A 512 11.70 -3.43 -16.54
N TRP A 513 11.72 -2.39 -15.72
CA TRP A 513 10.61 -2.06 -14.82
C TRP A 513 9.35 -1.61 -15.55
N MET A 514 9.48 -0.81 -16.62
CA MET A 514 8.32 -0.26 -17.32
C MET A 514 7.63 -1.26 -18.26
N GLU A 515 8.38 -2.17 -18.89
CA GLU A 515 7.83 -3.03 -19.95
C GLU A 515 8.26 -4.51 -19.85
N LYS A 516 9.57 -4.79 -19.78
CA LYS A 516 10.05 -6.17 -20.00
C LYS A 516 9.72 -7.11 -18.86
N ARG A 517 9.69 -6.65 -17.60
CA ARG A 517 9.25 -7.45 -16.45
C ARG A 517 7.84 -8.01 -16.68
N GLN A 518 6.92 -7.16 -17.12
CA GLN A 518 5.51 -7.50 -17.34
C GLN A 518 5.33 -8.41 -18.57
N GLN A 519 6.06 -8.13 -19.66
CA GLN A 519 6.06 -8.97 -20.86
C GLN A 519 6.60 -10.38 -20.55
N THR A 520 7.73 -10.48 -19.86
CA THR A 520 8.33 -11.77 -19.49
C THR A 520 7.51 -12.54 -18.45
N ILE A 521 6.81 -11.85 -17.54
CA ILE A 521 5.79 -12.49 -16.69
C ILE A 521 4.67 -13.09 -17.55
N LYS A 522 4.12 -12.35 -18.52
CA LYS A 522 3.10 -12.85 -19.44
C LYS A 522 3.59 -14.07 -20.26
N GLU A 523 4.82 -14.03 -20.77
CA GLU A 523 5.44 -15.14 -21.50
C GLU A 523 5.61 -16.39 -20.62
N SER A 524 6.09 -16.23 -19.38
CA SER A 524 6.28 -17.35 -18.44
C SER A 524 4.96 -18.00 -18.03
N LEU A 525 3.90 -17.22 -17.83
CA LEU A 525 2.56 -17.70 -17.55
C LEU A 525 1.88 -18.31 -18.78
N GLN A 526 2.13 -17.79 -20.00
CA GLN A 526 1.67 -18.45 -21.22
C GLN A 526 2.30 -19.84 -21.37
N LEU A 527 3.62 -19.96 -21.14
CA LEU A 527 4.31 -21.26 -21.17
C LEU A 527 3.77 -22.24 -20.13
N LEU A 528 3.46 -21.77 -18.92
CA LEU A 528 2.80 -22.57 -17.88
C LEU A 528 1.44 -23.09 -18.35
N LEU A 529 0.58 -22.21 -18.85
CA LEU A 529 -0.80 -22.54 -19.24
C LEU A 529 -0.85 -23.42 -20.51
N GLU A 530 0.11 -23.27 -21.44
CA GLU A 530 0.24 -24.13 -22.62
C GLU A 530 0.78 -25.54 -22.28
N GLN A 531 1.53 -25.70 -21.19
CA GLN A 531 2.13 -26.97 -20.78
C GLN A 531 1.32 -27.71 -19.70
N HIS A 532 0.48 -27.02 -18.94
CA HIS A 532 -0.35 -27.57 -17.87
C HIS A 532 -1.86 -27.34 -18.11
N PRO A 533 -2.52 -28.18 -18.95
CA PRO A 533 -3.93 -28.04 -19.28
C PRO A 533 -4.91 -27.87 -18.10
N PRO A 534 -4.73 -28.50 -16.92
CA PRO A 534 -5.59 -28.25 -15.75
C PRO A 534 -5.50 -26.82 -15.19
N LEU A 535 -4.33 -26.17 -15.29
CA LEU A 535 -4.16 -24.79 -14.83
C LEU A 535 -4.83 -23.81 -15.81
N LEU A 536 -4.74 -24.10 -17.11
CA LEU A 536 -5.49 -23.38 -18.14
C LEU A 536 -7.00 -23.57 -17.99
N ARG A 537 -7.47 -24.79 -17.67
CA ARG A 537 -8.88 -25.06 -17.34
C ARG A 537 -9.36 -24.13 -16.23
N ALA A 538 -8.65 -24.11 -15.10
CA ALA A 538 -8.98 -23.27 -13.95
C ALA A 538 -9.01 -21.77 -14.32
N LEU A 539 -8.08 -21.28 -15.14
CA LEU A 539 -8.10 -19.89 -15.60
C LEU A 539 -9.30 -19.59 -16.52
N LEU A 540 -9.64 -20.50 -17.44
CA LEU A 540 -10.77 -20.32 -18.36
C LEU A 540 -12.13 -20.38 -17.65
N ASP A 541 -12.27 -21.19 -16.59
CA ASP A 541 -13.51 -21.27 -15.78
C ASP A 541 -13.81 -19.97 -15.00
N THR A 542 -12.85 -19.05 -14.87
CA THR A 542 -13.12 -17.71 -14.31
C THR A 542 -14.05 -16.84 -15.18
N GLY A 543 -14.34 -17.25 -16.42
CA GLY A 543 -15.26 -16.58 -17.33
C GLY A 543 -14.87 -15.13 -17.60
N ASP A 544 -15.82 -14.19 -17.50
CA ASP A 544 -15.57 -12.75 -17.62
C ASP A 544 -15.35 -12.05 -16.26
N SER A 545 -14.94 -12.79 -15.22
CA SER A 545 -14.62 -12.19 -13.91
C SER A 545 -13.38 -11.30 -13.97
N LEU A 546 -13.35 -10.24 -13.16
CA LEU A 546 -12.14 -9.48 -12.87
C LEU A 546 -11.23 -10.32 -11.95
N LEU A 547 -9.96 -10.47 -12.33
CA LEU A 547 -8.95 -11.16 -11.54
C LEU A 547 -8.14 -10.13 -10.75
N VAL A 548 -7.96 -10.34 -9.44
CA VAL A 548 -7.27 -9.40 -8.55
C VAL A 548 -6.20 -10.10 -7.72
N PHE A 549 -4.94 -9.67 -7.89
CA PHE A 549 -3.83 -10.15 -7.08
C PHE A 549 -3.81 -9.42 -5.72
N CYS A 550 -4.30 -10.11 -4.69
CA CYS A 550 -4.29 -9.66 -3.31
C CYS A 550 -2.91 -9.94 -2.68
N SER A 551 -2.15 -8.86 -2.51
CA SER A 551 -0.89 -8.84 -1.79
C SER A 551 -0.61 -7.41 -1.35
N ARG A 552 0.12 -7.29 -0.25
CA ARG A 552 0.53 -6.07 0.42
C ARG A 552 1.22 -5.10 -0.55
N PHE A 553 0.95 -3.81 -0.38
CA PHE A 553 1.64 -2.78 -1.15
C PHE A 553 3.12 -2.76 -0.76
N SER A 554 3.99 -2.74 -1.77
CA SER A 554 5.42 -2.43 -1.62
C SER A 554 5.90 -1.67 -2.85
N SER A 555 6.85 -0.76 -2.71
CA SER A 555 7.25 0.13 -3.82
C SER A 555 7.88 -0.59 -5.03
N ILE A 556 8.37 -1.82 -4.84
CA ILE A 556 8.93 -2.67 -5.90
C ILE A 556 7.85 -3.44 -6.70
N ASP A 557 6.68 -3.68 -6.09
CA ASP A 557 5.56 -4.43 -6.68
C ASP A 557 4.25 -3.63 -6.77
N ALA A 558 4.31 -2.31 -6.56
CA ALA A 558 3.18 -1.38 -6.56
C ALA A 558 2.27 -1.45 -7.79
N GLU A 559 2.79 -1.93 -8.93
CA GLU A 559 2.01 -2.16 -10.14
C GLU A 559 1.49 -3.60 -10.30
N LEU A 560 2.10 -4.61 -9.66
CA LEU A 560 1.70 -6.01 -9.84
C LEU A 560 0.45 -6.38 -9.03
N SER A 561 0.41 -6.01 -7.74
CA SER A 561 -0.70 -6.32 -6.82
C SER A 561 -1.72 -5.20 -6.72
N ILE A 562 -2.80 -5.43 -5.96
CA ILE A 562 -3.79 -4.41 -5.59
C ILE A 562 -3.38 -3.61 -4.32
N GLY A 563 -2.36 -4.07 -3.58
CA GLY A 563 -1.87 -3.46 -2.33
C GLY A 563 -2.55 -3.90 -1.03
N MET A 564 -3.59 -4.73 -1.12
CA MET A 564 -4.57 -5.01 -0.06
C MET A 564 -4.74 -6.51 0.18
N ARG A 565 -5.25 -6.85 1.38
CA ARG A 565 -5.80 -8.17 1.70
C ARG A 565 -7.12 -8.37 0.98
N GLU A 566 -7.49 -9.62 0.66
CA GLU A 566 -8.77 -9.94 0.01
C GLU A 566 -9.97 -9.41 0.82
N SER A 567 -9.95 -9.64 2.14
CA SER A 567 -11.02 -9.20 3.05
C SER A 567 -11.13 -7.66 3.11
N ASP A 568 -10.01 -6.94 3.20
CA ASP A 568 -10.01 -5.47 3.19
C ASP A 568 -10.50 -4.93 1.83
N PHE A 569 -10.09 -5.57 0.74
CA PHE A 569 -10.40 -5.16 -0.62
C PHE A 569 -11.89 -5.34 -0.96
N ARG A 570 -12.49 -6.48 -0.58
CA ARG A 570 -13.93 -6.72 -0.78
C ARG A 570 -14.80 -5.74 0.02
N VAL A 571 -14.39 -5.39 1.25
CA VAL A 571 -15.09 -4.36 2.05
C VAL A 571 -14.86 -2.98 1.45
N TRP A 572 -13.64 -2.60 1.05
CA TRP A 572 -13.37 -1.29 0.44
C TRP A 572 -14.15 -1.05 -0.87
N MET A 573 -14.27 -2.07 -1.74
CA MET A 573 -15.10 -1.96 -2.95
C MET A 573 -16.59 -1.70 -2.63
N HIS A 574 -17.09 -2.26 -1.51
CA HIS A 574 -18.45 -2.03 -1.01
C HIS A 574 -18.61 -0.61 -0.45
N GLU A 575 -17.75 -0.20 0.49
CA GLU A 575 -17.83 1.10 1.16
C GLU A 575 -17.68 2.30 0.22
N VAL A 576 -17.02 2.12 -0.93
CA VAL A 576 -16.78 3.16 -1.94
C VAL A 576 -17.64 2.98 -3.20
N ASP A 577 -18.48 1.94 -3.28
CA ASP A 577 -19.34 1.63 -4.45
C ASP A 577 -18.55 1.61 -5.78
N ILE A 578 -17.46 0.83 -5.82
CA ILE A 578 -16.57 0.77 -6.98
C ILE A 578 -16.96 -0.38 -7.90
N THR A 579 -17.37 -0.08 -9.14
CA THR A 579 -17.59 -1.12 -10.16
C THR A 579 -16.27 -1.69 -10.67
N THR A 580 -16.29 -2.93 -11.18
CA THR A 580 -15.11 -3.58 -11.79
C THR A 580 -14.49 -2.77 -12.93
N LYS A 581 -15.31 -2.02 -13.68
CA LYS A 581 -14.86 -1.14 -14.76
C LYS A 581 -14.15 0.11 -14.24
N GLN A 582 -14.68 0.76 -13.20
CA GLN A 582 -14.00 1.87 -12.51
C GLN A 582 -12.71 1.40 -11.85
N LEU A 583 -12.66 0.18 -11.31
CA LEU A 583 -11.44 -0.36 -10.70
C LEU A 583 -10.33 -0.59 -11.73
N ILE A 584 -10.62 -1.16 -12.90
CA ILE A 584 -9.64 -1.27 -14.00
C ILE A 584 -9.09 0.11 -14.39
N GLU A 585 -9.96 1.13 -14.44
CA GLU A 585 -9.52 2.49 -14.74
C GLU A 585 -8.58 3.04 -13.66
N LEU A 586 -8.96 2.96 -12.38
CA LEU A 586 -8.14 3.39 -11.24
C LEU A 586 -6.77 2.71 -11.23
N CYS A 587 -6.73 1.39 -11.40
CA CYS A 587 -5.49 0.61 -11.49
C CYS A 587 -4.59 1.04 -12.67
N CYS A 588 -5.14 1.62 -13.73
CA CYS A 588 -4.39 2.07 -14.91
C CYS A 588 -4.09 3.57 -14.96
N ARG A 589 -4.60 4.38 -14.02
CA ARG A 589 -4.13 5.76 -13.80
C ARG A 589 -2.67 5.73 -13.28
N PRO A 590 -1.83 6.76 -13.57
CA PRO A 590 -0.53 6.92 -12.92
C PRO A 590 -0.65 6.89 -11.39
N MET A 591 0.33 6.29 -10.69
CA MET A 591 0.28 6.08 -9.23
C MET A 591 -0.04 7.35 -8.43
N ALA A 592 0.52 8.50 -8.85
CA ALA A 592 0.23 9.82 -8.28
C ALA A 592 -1.26 10.24 -8.26
N PHE A 593 -2.12 9.57 -9.04
CA PHE A 593 -3.56 9.84 -9.17
C PHE A 593 -4.43 8.66 -8.73
N ARG A 594 -3.86 7.67 -8.04
CA ARG A 594 -4.59 6.58 -7.37
C ARG A 594 -4.84 6.93 -5.89
N PRO A 595 -5.86 6.33 -5.24
CA PRO A 595 -5.95 6.31 -3.79
C PRO A 595 -4.64 5.77 -3.16
N PRO A 596 -4.15 6.34 -2.05
CA PRO A 596 -2.98 5.83 -1.36
C PRO A 596 -3.05 4.33 -1.11
N TYR A 597 -1.99 3.61 -1.48
CA TYR A 597 -1.86 2.14 -1.41
C TYR A 597 -2.72 1.30 -2.37
N LEU A 598 -3.46 1.91 -3.31
CA LEU A 598 -4.09 1.16 -4.41
C LEU A 598 -3.03 0.84 -5.48
N GLY A 599 -2.71 -0.45 -5.62
CA GLY A 599 -1.77 -0.94 -6.62
C GLY A 599 -2.36 -1.07 -8.04
N GLY A 600 -1.50 -1.38 -9.01
CA GLY A 600 -1.87 -1.46 -10.43
C GLY A 600 -2.55 -2.77 -10.88
N ASN A 601 -2.59 -3.81 -10.04
CA ASN A 601 -3.15 -5.14 -10.33
C ASN A 601 -2.73 -5.73 -11.71
N ARG A 602 -1.51 -5.42 -12.16
CA ARG A 602 -1.04 -5.76 -13.52
C ARG A 602 -1.00 -7.27 -13.75
N LEU A 603 -0.78 -8.07 -12.71
CA LEU A 603 -0.80 -9.53 -12.81
C LEU A 603 -2.20 -10.06 -13.15
N GLY A 604 -3.24 -9.55 -12.47
CA GLY A 604 -4.63 -9.91 -12.77
C GLY A 604 -5.03 -9.53 -14.20
N LEU A 605 -4.61 -8.35 -14.68
CA LEU A 605 -4.83 -7.92 -16.05
C LEU A 605 -4.11 -8.80 -17.09
N ILE A 606 -2.85 -9.20 -16.83
CA ILE A 606 -2.09 -10.14 -17.68
C ILE A 606 -2.83 -11.49 -17.81
N LEU A 607 -3.35 -12.02 -16.71
CA LEU A 607 -4.11 -13.27 -16.71
C LEU A 607 -5.42 -13.14 -17.50
N MET A 608 -6.11 -11.99 -17.42
CA MET A 608 -7.30 -11.71 -18.23
C MET A 608 -6.99 -11.59 -19.74
N GLU A 609 -5.85 -11.01 -20.11
CA GLU A 609 -5.37 -11.02 -21.50
C GLU A 609 -5.09 -12.44 -22.00
N LEU A 610 -4.32 -13.23 -21.25
CA LEU A 610 -4.01 -14.62 -21.59
C LEU A 610 -5.28 -15.47 -21.71
N ARG A 611 -6.21 -15.37 -20.74
CA ARG A 611 -7.53 -16.01 -20.77
C ARG A 611 -8.26 -15.73 -22.08
N ARG A 612 -8.31 -14.45 -22.49
CA ARG A 612 -8.92 -14.02 -23.76
C ARG A 612 -8.16 -14.54 -24.99
N GLU A 613 -6.83 -14.55 -24.96
CA GLU A 613 -6.01 -15.06 -26.05
C GLU A 613 -6.21 -16.57 -26.27
N PHE A 614 -6.36 -17.37 -25.21
CA PHE A 614 -6.68 -18.81 -25.33
C PHE A 614 -8.09 -19.06 -25.88
N VAL A 615 -9.10 -18.30 -25.46
CA VAL A 615 -10.45 -18.37 -26.05
C VAL A 615 -10.43 -17.99 -27.53
N LEU A 616 -9.64 -16.97 -27.93
CA LEU A 616 -9.47 -16.58 -29.33
C LEU A 616 -8.65 -17.59 -30.15
N LYS A 617 -7.77 -18.38 -29.52
CA LYS A 617 -7.14 -19.58 -30.13
C LYS A 617 -8.14 -20.75 -30.30
N GLY A 618 -9.39 -20.62 -29.85
CA GLY A 618 -10.42 -21.66 -29.94
C GLY A 618 -10.34 -22.73 -28.84
N ILE A 619 -9.63 -22.44 -27.74
CA ILE A 619 -9.51 -23.36 -26.60
C ILE A 619 -10.62 -23.05 -25.60
N PHE A 620 -11.49 -24.04 -25.37
CA PHE A 620 -12.63 -23.94 -24.46
C PHE A 620 -12.41 -24.81 -23.23
N PRO A 621 -12.82 -24.37 -22.02
CA PRO A 621 -12.60 -25.12 -20.78
C PRO A 621 -13.15 -26.54 -20.83
N GLN A 622 -14.29 -26.75 -21.49
CA GLN A 622 -14.96 -28.06 -21.66
C GLN A 622 -14.07 -29.14 -22.31
N ASN A 623 -13.04 -28.76 -23.06
CA ASN A 623 -12.12 -29.67 -23.74
C ASN A 623 -10.84 -29.97 -22.94
N LEU A 624 -10.69 -29.39 -21.74
CA LEU A 624 -9.51 -29.50 -20.89
C LEU A 624 -9.82 -30.33 -19.63
N PRO A 625 -8.84 -31.10 -19.10
CA PRO A 625 -9.00 -31.82 -17.84
C PRO A 625 -9.22 -30.86 -16.66
N GLU A 626 -10.05 -31.29 -15.71
CA GLU A 626 -10.31 -30.56 -14.46
C GLU A 626 -9.11 -30.67 -13.50
N LEU A 627 -8.85 -29.59 -12.76
CA LEU A 627 -7.81 -29.55 -11.73
C LEU A 627 -8.41 -30.04 -10.41
N LEU A 628 -8.00 -31.24 -9.96
CA LEU A 628 -8.59 -31.94 -8.81
C LEU A 628 -8.10 -31.41 -7.44
N ILE A 629 -8.12 -30.09 -7.25
CA ILE A 629 -7.83 -29.41 -5.96
C ILE A 629 -8.94 -28.38 -5.66
N GLY A 630 -9.17 -28.08 -4.39
CA GLY A 630 -10.21 -27.13 -3.98
C GLY A 630 -9.95 -25.70 -4.49
N VAL A 631 -11.02 -24.96 -4.80
CA VAL A 631 -10.92 -23.58 -5.32
C VAL A 631 -10.08 -22.68 -4.42
N ASP A 632 -10.18 -22.83 -3.09
CA ASP A 632 -9.36 -22.07 -2.15
C ASP A 632 -7.86 -22.35 -2.27
N THR A 633 -7.48 -23.55 -2.69
CA THR A 633 -6.09 -23.91 -3.03
C THR A 633 -5.67 -23.36 -4.39
N ILE A 634 -6.58 -23.28 -5.36
CA ILE A 634 -6.33 -22.66 -6.68
C ILE A 634 -6.04 -21.17 -6.53
N LEU A 635 -6.80 -20.47 -5.70
CA LEU A 635 -6.71 -19.03 -5.46
C LEU A 635 -5.67 -18.66 -4.38
N GLY A 636 -5.36 -19.57 -3.46
CA GLY A 636 -4.72 -19.21 -2.19
C GLY A 636 -5.62 -18.29 -1.37
N SER A 637 -6.92 -18.59 -1.29
CA SER A 637 -7.95 -17.77 -0.62
C SER A 637 -7.54 -17.44 0.81
N ASP A 638 -7.70 -16.17 1.21
CA ASP A 638 -7.38 -15.67 2.54
C ASP A 638 -5.94 -15.97 3.04
N SER A 639 -4.98 -16.31 2.15
CA SER A 639 -3.62 -16.74 2.53
C SER A 639 -2.81 -15.71 3.33
N PRO A 640 -1.93 -16.14 4.26
CA PRO A 640 -0.87 -15.29 4.85
C PRO A 640 0.14 -14.73 3.84
N ALA A 641 0.25 -15.30 2.63
CA ALA A 641 1.11 -14.81 1.56
C ALA A 641 0.65 -13.47 0.96
N GLU A 642 -0.51 -12.96 1.35
CA GLU A 642 -0.83 -11.55 1.18
C GLU A 642 0.22 -10.63 1.81
N ASN A 643 0.88 -11.01 2.92
CA ASN A 643 1.93 -10.20 3.56
C ASN A 643 3.34 -10.42 2.96
N MET A 644 3.47 -11.17 1.87
CA MET A 644 4.74 -11.38 1.17
C MET A 644 5.22 -10.07 0.51
N ILE A 645 6.52 -9.75 0.65
CA ILE A 645 7.19 -8.62 0.00
C ILE A 645 8.50 -9.12 -0.60
N THR A 646 8.76 -8.82 -1.88
CA THR A 646 9.87 -9.37 -2.68
C THR A 646 11.29 -9.15 -2.13
N LEU A 647 11.50 -8.22 -1.18
CA LEU A 647 12.80 -7.93 -0.56
C LEU A 647 12.86 -8.20 0.95
N GLU A 648 11.81 -8.79 1.55
CA GLU A 648 11.82 -9.20 2.96
C GLU A 648 11.69 -10.73 3.07
N TYR A 649 12.34 -11.33 4.06
CA TYR A 649 12.27 -12.78 4.28
C TYR A 649 10.83 -13.20 4.64
N PHE A 650 10.22 -14.01 3.77
CA PHE A 650 8.87 -14.53 3.96
C PHE A 650 8.89 -16.05 4.22
N ASP A 651 8.52 -16.44 5.44
CA ASP A 651 8.13 -17.82 5.77
C ASP A 651 6.64 -17.85 6.17
N ILE A 652 5.89 -18.68 5.46
CA ILE A 652 4.44 -18.85 5.63
C ILE A 652 4.04 -19.38 7.02
N LEU A 653 4.94 -20.09 7.72
CA LEU A 653 4.68 -20.59 9.06
C LEU A 653 4.81 -19.51 10.14
N GLN A 654 5.38 -18.35 9.83
CA GLN A 654 5.59 -17.28 10.81
C GLN A 654 4.26 -16.74 11.35
N PRO A 655 3.99 -16.82 12.67
CA PRO A 655 2.73 -16.35 13.26
C PRO A 655 2.44 -14.86 13.04
N PHE A 656 3.48 -14.06 12.73
CA PHE A 656 3.31 -12.64 12.43
C PHE A 656 2.59 -12.39 11.10
N ASN A 657 2.63 -13.30 10.12
CA ASN A 657 1.97 -13.10 8.84
C ASN A 657 0.43 -13.08 8.98
N TYR A 658 -0.14 -14.06 9.70
CA TYR A 658 -1.58 -14.13 10.00
C TYR A 658 -2.10 -12.97 10.86
N SER A 659 -1.22 -12.39 11.70
CA SER A 659 -1.51 -11.27 12.60
C SER A 659 -0.96 -9.93 12.11
N SER A 660 -0.49 -9.87 10.86
CA SER A 660 0.00 -8.65 10.24
C SER A 660 -1.17 -7.73 9.88
N LEU A 661 -0.99 -6.45 10.18
CA LEU A 661 -1.89 -5.36 9.78
C LEU A 661 -1.01 -4.27 9.16
N TRP A 662 -1.45 -3.74 8.03
CA TRP A 662 -0.80 -2.63 7.32
C TRP A 662 -1.82 -1.61 6.85
N ILE A 663 -1.42 -0.36 6.82
CA ILE A 663 -2.22 0.72 6.26
C ILE A 663 -2.52 0.44 4.78
N ASN A 664 -3.77 0.67 4.37
CA ASN A 664 -4.28 0.47 3.01
C ASN A 664 -5.55 1.33 2.82
N PRO A 665 -6.21 1.37 1.64
CA PRO A 665 -7.37 2.23 1.40
C PRO A 665 -8.51 2.06 2.41
N LEU A 666 -8.79 0.83 2.89
CA LEU A 666 -9.82 0.60 3.90
C LEU A 666 -9.42 1.19 5.27
N PHE A 667 -8.18 0.98 5.70
CA PHE A 667 -7.66 1.57 6.93
C PHE A 667 -7.69 3.11 6.92
N LEU A 668 -7.56 3.73 5.75
CA LEU A 668 -7.61 5.19 5.60
C LEU A 668 -9.04 5.73 5.74
N LEU A 669 -10.04 5.03 5.20
CA LEU A 669 -11.47 5.32 5.43
C LEU A 669 -11.91 5.04 6.87
N ALA A 670 -11.40 3.97 7.46
CA ALA A 670 -11.61 3.68 8.88
C ALA A 670 -11.10 4.83 9.76
N LYS A 671 -9.93 5.40 9.40
CA LYS A 671 -9.34 6.57 10.07
C LYS A 671 -10.12 7.89 9.89
N THR A 672 -11.02 8.03 8.92
CA THR A 672 -11.91 9.20 8.81
C THR A 672 -13.19 9.08 9.65
N GLY A 673 -13.34 8.01 10.44
CA GLY A 673 -14.43 7.84 11.41
C GLY A 673 -15.36 6.65 11.14
N ASN A 674 -15.17 5.91 10.05
CA ASN A 674 -15.96 4.71 9.77
C ASN A 674 -15.58 3.58 10.75
N SER A 675 -16.45 3.34 11.73
CA SER A 675 -16.23 2.35 12.79
C SER A 675 -16.38 0.91 12.31
N GLU A 676 -17.19 0.66 11.28
CA GLU A 676 -17.40 -0.68 10.73
C GLU A 676 -16.23 -1.10 9.84
N ALA A 677 -15.73 -0.18 9.00
CA ALA A 677 -14.45 -0.34 8.30
C ALA A 677 -13.29 -0.59 9.27
N MET A 678 -13.25 0.08 10.43
CA MET A 678 -12.22 -0.15 11.45
C MET A 678 -12.30 -1.57 12.06
N LEU A 679 -13.51 -2.06 12.33
CA LEU A 679 -13.71 -3.43 12.82
C LEU A 679 -13.33 -4.49 11.76
N ALA A 680 -13.62 -4.22 10.48
CA ALA A 680 -13.22 -5.08 9.37
C ALA A 680 -11.70 -5.11 9.19
N CYS A 681 -11.05 -3.95 9.09
CA CYS A 681 -9.62 -3.88 8.81
C CYS A 681 -8.75 -4.31 10.01
N CYS A 682 -9.21 -4.14 11.25
CA CYS A 682 -8.54 -4.70 12.43
C CYS A 682 -8.74 -6.23 12.59
N ARG A 683 -9.46 -6.91 11.71
CA ARG A 683 -9.63 -8.38 11.77
C ARG A 683 -8.30 -9.09 11.52
N VAL A 684 -7.87 -9.86 12.52
CA VAL A 684 -6.72 -10.78 12.44
C VAL A 684 -7.20 -12.11 11.85
N LYS A 685 -6.42 -12.69 10.93
CA LYS A 685 -6.71 -14.00 10.37
C LYS A 685 -6.42 -15.08 11.39
N GLN A 686 -7.30 -16.09 11.49
CA GLN A 686 -6.96 -17.28 12.24
C GLN A 686 -5.92 -18.06 11.44
N SER A 687 -4.77 -18.38 12.04
CA SER A 687 -3.87 -19.37 11.45
C SER A 687 -4.64 -20.67 11.20
N PRO A 688 -4.50 -21.32 10.03
CA PRO A 688 -5.30 -22.47 9.67
C PRO A 688 -5.15 -23.55 10.71
N ARG A 689 -6.28 -24.15 11.12
CA ARG A 689 -6.24 -25.35 11.95
C ARG A 689 -5.62 -26.46 11.09
N LEU A 690 -4.46 -26.95 11.51
CA LEU A 690 -3.69 -27.97 10.80
C LEU A 690 -4.45 -29.30 10.81
N VAL A 691 -5.39 -29.44 9.87
CA VAL A 691 -6.04 -30.70 9.52
C VAL A 691 -5.19 -31.34 8.44
N THR A 692 -4.59 -32.47 8.75
CA THR A 692 -3.89 -33.31 7.78
C THR A 692 -4.89 -33.89 6.78
N VAL A 693 -4.55 -33.86 5.49
CA VAL A 693 -5.36 -34.51 4.44
C VAL A 693 -5.28 -36.04 4.58
N ASP A 694 -4.17 -36.55 5.11
CA ASP A 694 -3.92 -37.97 5.38
C ASP A 694 -2.98 -38.10 6.60
N ASP A 695 -3.49 -38.51 7.77
CA ASP A 695 -2.64 -38.67 8.97
C ASP A 695 -1.82 -39.98 8.98
N GLU A 696 -2.12 -40.95 8.12
CA GLU A 696 -1.36 -42.19 7.98
C GLU A 696 -0.06 -41.92 7.21
N LYS A 697 -0.15 -41.24 6.05
CA LYS A 697 1.00 -40.74 5.27
C LYS A 697 1.95 -39.89 6.10
N ILE A 698 1.41 -38.98 6.91
CA ILE A 698 2.21 -38.13 7.81
C ILE A 698 2.84 -38.96 8.94
N SER A 699 2.18 -40.00 9.42
CA SER A 699 2.77 -40.94 10.38
C SER A 699 3.94 -41.71 9.76
N GLU A 700 3.81 -42.20 8.53
CA GLU A 700 4.86 -42.92 7.82
C GLU A 700 6.12 -42.06 7.65
N ILE A 701 5.98 -40.82 7.18
CA ILE A 701 7.11 -39.88 7.01
C ILE A 701 7.78 -39.56 8.37
N VAL A 702 6.98 -39.33 9.43
CA VAL A 702 7.48 -39.05 10.80
C VAL A 702 8.09 -40.28 11.48
N GLU A 703 7.72 -41.47 11.04
CA GLU A 703 8.40 -42.71 11.41
C GLU A 703 9.71 -42.90 10.64
N LYS A 704 9.75 -42.64 9.33
CA LYS A 704 10.98 -42.73 8.52
C LYS A 704 12.06 -41.79 9.07
N LEU A 705 11.75 -40.50 9.16
CA LEU A 705 12.58 -39.46 9.81
C LEU A 705 12.82 -39.68 11.33
N GLY A 706 12.17 -40.68 11.92
CA GLY A 706 12.26 -41.03 13.33
C GLY A 706 12.97 -42.34 13.64
N LYS A 707 13.36 -43.12 12.61
CA LYS A 707 14.07 -44.40 12.74
C LYS A 707 15.59 -44.24 12.58
N GLU A 708 16.02 -43.23 11.84
CA GLU A 708 17.43 -42.94 11.56
C GLU A 708 17.95 -41.83 12.49
N ASN A 709 18.62 -42.21 13.59
CA ASN A 709 19.27 -41.26 14.50
C ASN A 709 20.62 -40.73 13.95
N GLU A 710 20.94 -41.02 12.69
CA GLU A 710 22.15 -40.60 11.98
C GLU A 710 21.83 -39.96 10.61
N ALA A 711 20.58 -39.46 10.43
CA ALA A 711 20.13 -38.82 9.19
C ALA A 711 20.94 -37.55 8.87
N ASN A 712 21.86 -37.67 7.91
CA ASN A 712 22.69 -36.57 7.40
C ASN A 712 23.12 -36.87 5.95
N THR A 713 22.20 -37.45 5.17
CA THR A 713 22.38 -38.00 3.82
C THR A 713 21.70 -37.12 2.78
N GLU A 714 22.31 -36.95 1.61
CA GLU A 714 21.73 -36.12 0.52
C GLU A 714 20.36 -36.67 0.05
N ASP A 715 20.20 -38.00 0.06
CA ASP A 715 18.96 -38.72 -0.24
C ASP A 715 17.76 -38.28 0.63
N ASP A 716 17.99 -37.87 1.88
CA ASP A 716 16.91 -37.42 2.79
C ASP A 716 16.43 -36.01 2.44
N ILE A 717 17.35 -35.14 2.01
CA ILE A 717 17.03 -33.80 1.52
C ILE A 717 16.30 -33.92 0.17
N GLU A 718 16.75 -34.81 -0.72
CA GLU A 718 16.05 -35.08 -1.98
C GLU A 718 14.67 -35.74 -1.77
N TYR A 719 14.51 -36.57 -0.73
CA TYR A 719 13.22 -37.14 -0.33
C TYR A 719 12.27 -36.09 0.25
N LEU A 720 12.75 -35.22 1.17
CA LEU A 720 11.97 -34.13 1.74
C LEU A 720 11.49 -33.14 0.68
N ASN A 721 12.36 -32.78 -0.27
CA ASN A 721 12.03 -31.87 -1.38
C ASN A 721 10.97 -32.41 -2.36
N LYS A 722 10.61 -33.70 -2.28
CA LYS A 722 9.55 -34.35 -3.08
C LYS A 722 8.20 -34.43 -2.37
N ILE A 723 8.12 -34.00 -1.11
CA ILE A 723 6.90 -34.01 -0.31
C ILE A 723 6.21 -32.65 -0.45
N ALA A 724 4.88 -32.64 -0.57
CA ALA A 724 4.11 -31.39 -0.67
C ALA A 724 4.36 -30.48 0.56
N PRO A 725 4.46 -29.15 0.40
CA PRO A 725 4.71 -28.24 1.53
C PRO A 725 3.70 -28.40 2.67
N GLU A 726 2.45 -28.71 2.35
CA GLU A 726 1.34 -28.94 3.29
C GLU A 726 1.61 -30.17 4.17
N ASP A 727 2.09 -31.25 3.55
CA ASP A 727 2.50 -32.47 4.24
C ASP A 727 3.77 -32.24 5.08
N LEU A 728 4.78 -31.55 4.55
CA LEU A 728 6.00 -31.20 5.29
C LEU A 728 5.70 -30.39 6.56
N ARG A 729 4.78 -29.42 6.49
CA ARG A 729 4.33 -28.62 7.64
C ARG A 729 3.66 -29.49 8.70
N ALA A 730 2.86 -30.49 8.30
CA ALA A 730 2.25 -31.45 9.21
C ALA A 730 3.27 -32.42 9.83
N VAL A 731 4.22 -32.94 9.04
CA VAL A 731 5.35 -33.76 9.50
C VAL A 731 6.13 -33.02 10.59
N PHE A 732 6.54 -31.78 10.32
CA PHE A 732 7.27 -30.94 11.28
C PHE A 732 6.50 -30.75 12.60
N MET A 733 5.21 -30.47 12.54
CA MET A 733 4.37 -30.28 13.72
C MET A 733 4.17 -31.57 14.54
N LYS A 734 3.98 -32.71 13.88
CA LYS A 734 3.90 -34.03 14.53
C LYS A 734 5.25 -34.41 15.17
N TYR A 735 6.36 -34.06 14.54
CA TYR A 735 7.71 -34.18 15.12
C TYR A 735 7.92 -33.26 16.34
N CYS A 736 7.43 -32.01 16.29
CA CYS A 736 7.48 -31.09 17.43
C CYS A 736 6.67 -31.59 18.63
N VAL A 737 5.51 -32.22 18.42
CA VAL A 737 4.72 -32.87 19.47
C VAL A 737 5.47 -34.08 20.05
N LYS A 738 6.04 -34.94 19.18
CA LYS A 738 6.88 -36.08 19.57
C LYS A 738 8.07 -35.65 20.43
N MET A 739 8.75 -34.56 20.07
CA MET A 739 9.85 -33.97 20.83
C MET A 739 9.41 -33.36 22.15
N ARG A 740 8.28 -32.64 22.20
CA ARG A 740 7.72 -32.09 23.45
C ARG A 740 7.34 -33.20 24.44
N ASN A 741 6.74 -34.29 23.95
CA ASN A 741 6.41 -35.45 24.77
C ASN A 741 7.68 -36.15 25.28
N ARG A 742 8.72 -36.27 24.45
CA ARG A 742 10.04 -36.81 24.86
C ARG A 742 10.72 -35.93 25.91
N MET A 743 10.58 -34.61 25.82
CA MET A 743 11.13 -33.66 26.81
C MET A 743 10.41 -33.80 28.16
N ASN A 744 9.07 -33.82 28.17
CA ASN A 744 8.27 -34.05 29.38
C ASN A 744 8.61 -35.40 30.06
N GLU A 745 8.87 -36.44 29.27
CA GLU A 745 9.28 -37.76 29.76
C GLU A 745 10.70 -37.76 30.34
N LEU A 746 11.65 -37.02 29.73
CA LEU A 746 12.99 -36.82 30.29
C LEU A 746 12.94 -36.00 31.60
N ASP A 747 12.08 -34.99 31.70
CA ASP A 747 11.85 -34.24 32.94
C ASP A 747 11.25 -35.12 34.04
N ARG A 748 10.32 -36.03 33.69
CA ARG A 748 9.80 -37.05 34.61
C ARG A 748 10.89 -37.99 35.11
N GLN A 749 11.71 -38.53 34.20
CA GLN A 749 12.83 -39.42 34.54
C GLN A 749 13.89 -38.70 35.39
N ASN A 750 14.17 -37.42 35.12
CA ASN A 750 15.06 -36.59 35.93
C ASN A 750 14.49 -36.35 37.34
N GLY A 751 13.19 -36.09 37.47
CA GLY A 751 12.50 -36.00 38.76
C GLY A 751 12.56 -37.31 39.56
N GLU A 752 12.34 -38.45 38.89
CA GLU A 752 12.43 -39.79 39.50
C GLU A 752 13.87 -40.13 39.93
N MET A 753 14.88 -39.74 39.13
CA MET A 753 16.29 -39.84 39.49
C MET A 753 16.65 -38.97 40.70
N GLN A 754 16.14 -37.74 40.78
CA GLN A 754 16.35 -36.85 41.94
C GLN A 754 15.67 -37.41 43.20
N MET A 755 14.46 -37.95 43.09
CA MET A 755 13.78 -38.64 44.20
C MET A 755 14.59 -39.86 44.68
N MET A 756 15.09 -40.71 43.76
CA MET A 756 15.96 -41.83 44.12
C MET A 756 17.29 -41.39 44.73
N ALA A 757 17.86 -40.26 44.31
CA ALA A 757 19.06 -39.68 44.91
C ALA A 757 18.79 -39.18 46.35
N MET A 758 17.64 -38.54 46.60
CA MET A 758 17.23 -38.14 47.95
C MET A 758 16.97 -39.35 48.85
N GLU A 759 16.27 -40.38 48.37
CA GLU A 759 16.01 -41.61 49.11
C GLU A 759 17.33 -42.35 49.42
N THR A 760 18.25 -42.41 48.45
CA THR A 760 19.60 -42.98 48.64
C THR A 760 20.40 -42.18 49.69
N HIS A 761 20.39 -40.85 49.64
CA HIS A 761 21.05 -40.01 50.64
C HIS A 761 20.42 -40.19 52.03
N ARG A 762 19.10 -40.31 52.11
CA ARG A 762 18.36 -40.60 53.35
C ARG A 762 18.75 -41.96 53.93
N LEU A 763 18.79 -43.01 53.11
CA LEU A 763 19.23 -44.35 53.51
C LEU A 763 20.69 -44.38 53.95
N GLN A 764 21.59 -43.65 53.27
CA GLN A 764 22.98 -43.48 53.72
C GLN A 764 23.07 -42.72 55.05
N THR A 765 22.24 -41.71 55.27
CA THR A 765 22.17 -40.96 56.53
C THR A 765 21.67 -41.83 57.67
N ILE A 766 20.60 -42.61 57.45
CA ILE A 766 20.07 -43.59 58.42
C ILE A 766 21.13 -44.66 58.72
N ARG A 767 21.84 -45.16 57.71
CA ARG A 767 22.93 -46.13 57.88
C ARG A 767 24.10 -45.57 58.69
N ARG A 768 24.44 -44.28 58.54
CA ARG A 768 25.41 -43.60 59.40
C ARG A 768 24.89 -43.47 60.83
N SER A 769 23.69 -42.93 61.04
CA SER A 769 23.14 -42.80 62.41
C SER A 769 22.98 -44.14 63.13
N LEU A 770 22.70 -45.24 62.41
CA LEU A 770 22.64 -46.58 62.99
C LEU A 770 24.02 -47.13 63.36
N ALA A 771 25.08 -46.74 62.64
CA ALA A 771 26.46 -47.03 63.05
C ALA A 771 26.84 -46.19 64.28
N ASP A 772 26.55 -44.89 64.28
CA ASP A 772 26.82 -43.97 65.41
C ASP A 772 26.10 -44.41 66.69
N THR A 773 24.87 -44.95 66.60
CA THR A 773 24.19 -45.53 67.78
C THR A 773 24.86 -46.83 68.25
N LYS A 774 25.39 -47.64 67.34
CA LYS A 774 26.13 -48.87 67.68
C LYS A 774 27.45 -48.58 68.40
N GLU A 775 28.10 -47.46 68.10
CA GLU A 775 29.28 -46.99 68.83
C GLU A 775 28.91 -46.38 70.20
N LYS A 776 27.69 -45.84 70.36
CA LYS A 776 27.23 -45.17 71.59
C LYS A 776 26.64 -46.10 72.66
N GLU A 777 26.44 -47.38 72.38
CA GLU A 777 26.07 -48.37 73.41
C GLU A 777 27.23 -48.73 74.37
N VAL A 778 28.43 -48.16 74.18
CA VAL A 778 29.64 -48.45 75.00
C VAL A 778 29.98 -47.34 76.02
N GLY A 779 29.04 -46.39 76.29
CA GLY A 779 29.00 -45.50 77.48
C GLY A 779 30.21 -44.58 77.75
N PRO A 780 30.33 -43.98 78.95
CA PRO A 780 29.30 -43.63 79.95
C PRO A 780 29.17 -42.10 80.20
N THR A 781 28.24 -41.69 81.06
CA THR A 781 27.96 -40.29 81.53
C THR A 781 28.38 -40.12 83.01
N PRO A 782 28.18 -39.00 83.78
CA PRO A 782 27.45 -37.73 83.52
C PRO A 782 28.13 -36.41 84.04
N GLY A 783 27.47 -35.24 83.87
CA GLY A 783 27.91 -33.96 84.49
C GLY A 783 27.04 -32.71 84.17
N SER A 784 26.13 -32.36 85.09
CA SER A 784 25.11 -31.28 85.14
C SER A 784 25.58 -29.80 84.96
N SER A 785 24.77 -28.73 84.82
CA SER A 785 23.36 -28.50 85.27
C SER A 785 22.61 -27.29 84.60
N THR A 786 21.27 -27.42 84.43
CA THR A 786 20.17 -26.40 84.47
C THR A 786 20.17 -25.13 83.58
N SER A 787 19.04 -24.54 83.13
CA SER A 787 17.68 -24.49 83.74
C SER A 787 16.44 -24.36 82.79
N ALA A 788 15.43 -25.22 83.02
CA ALA A 788 13.95 -25.07 82.98
C ALA A 788 13.12 -24.59 81.71
N PRO A 789 11.82 -25.02 81.55
CA PRO A 789 11.01 -24.92 80.30
C PRO A 789 9.61 -24.25 80.49
N PRO A 790 8.66 -24.32 79.51
CA PRO A 790 7.63 -25.39 79.48
C PRO A 790 7.18 -25.89 78.06
N LEU A 791 6.14 -26.77 77.99
CA LEU A 791 5.63 -27.51 76.80
C LEU A 791 4.08 -27.32 76.57
N PRO A 792 3.31 -28.24 75.92
CA PRO A 792 2.79 -28.15 74.53
C PRO A 792 1.22 -28.11 74.43
N PRO A 793 0.52 -28.35 73.29
CA PRO A 793 0.14 -29.74 72.89
C PRO A 793 -0.24 -30.08 71.40
N SER A 794 -0.12 -31.38 71.06
CA SER A 794 -0.92 -32.28 70.17
C SER A 794 -1.59 -31.89 68.81
N LEU A 795 -1.11 -32.54 67.73
CA LEU A 795 -1.78 -33.49 66.79
C LEU A 795 -3.33 -33.51 66.56
N VAL A 796 -3.72 -33.68 65.27
CA VAL A 796 -4.87 -34.51 64.78
C VAL A 796 -4.47 -35.22 63.45
N VAL A 797 -5.03 -36.39 63.13
CA VAL A 797 -4.71 -37.24 61.95
C VAL A 797 -5.95 -37.92 61.35
N SER A 798 -6.10 -37.90 60.01
CA SER A 798 -6.85 -38.87 59.15
C SER A 798 -6.84 -38.41 57.67
N ALA A 799 -7.12 -39.21 56.62
CA ALA A 799 -6.84 -40.63 56.34
C ALA A 799 -6.99 -40.86 54.80
N GLN A 800 -6.37 -41.90 54.22
CA GLN A 800 -6.62 -42.36 52.82
C GLN A 800 -7.75 -43.43 52.80
N PRO A 801 -8.36 -43.80 51.64
CA PRO A 801 -7.75 -44.52 50.50
C PRO A 801 -8.08 -43.87 49.12
N ALA A 802 -7.84 -44.46 47.94
CA ALA A 802 -6.69 -45.16 47.34
C ALA A 802 -7.13 -45.85 46.00
N ASN A 803 -6.31 -45.74 44.95
CA ASN A 803 -6.10 -46.68 43.84
C ASN A 803 -7.13 -46.97 42.68
N MET A 804 -6.56 -46.87 41.46
CA MET A 804 -6.57 -47.83 40.33
C MET A 804 -7.63 -47.83 39.19
N HIS A 805 -7.14 -47.31 38.04
CA HIS A 805 -6.98 -48.02 36.74
C HIS A 805 -8.13 -48.26 35.73
N ARG A 806 -7.70 -48.17 34.45
CA ARG A 806 -8.31 -48.53 33.13
C ARG A 806 -9.08 -47.37 32.46
N ILE A 807 -8.73 -46.92 31.25
CA ILE A 807 -8.36 -47.59 29.97
C ILE A 807 -9.51 -48.41 29.38
N ALA A 808 -10.24 -47.81 28.44
CA ALA A 808 -10.73 -48.45 27.21
C ALA A 808 -11.17 -47.37 26.20
N ALA A 809 -11.16 -47.71 24.90
CA ALA A 809 -11.47 -46.79 23.81
C ALA A 809 -12.98 -46.65 23.53
N GLY A 810 -13.32 -45.48 22.97
CA GLY A 810 -14.19 -45.30 21.80
C GLY A 810 -15.54 -46.02 21.69
N ARG A 811 -16.59 -45.21 21.50
CA ARG A 811 -17.62 -45.52 20.48
C ARG A 811 -18.26 -44.26 19.93
N GLU A 812 -18.63 -44.29 18.65
CA GLU A 812 -19.42 -43.21 18.03
C GLU A 812 -20.85 -43.21 18.57
N ASN A 813 -21.56 -42.11 18.36
CA ASN A 813 -23.00 -42.14 18.18
C ASN A 813 -23.43 -40.97 17.27
N THR A 814 -23.92 -41.32 16.08
CA THR A 814 -24.57 -40.37 15.18
C THR A 814 -25.98 -40.04 15.69
N THR A 815 -26.36 -38.77 15.63
CA THR A 815 -27.77 -38.35 15.69
C THR A 815 -27.99 -37.23 14.69
N GLN A 816 -28.71 -37.53 13.61
CA GLN A 816 -29.36 -36.49 12.83
C GLN A 816 -30.52 -35.94 13.66
N PHE A 817 -30.73 -34.62 13.64
CA PHE A 817 -32.07 -34.07 13.72
C PHE A 817 -32.17 -32.87 12.79
N ASP A 818 -33.07 -33.00 11.83
CA ASP A 818 -33.47 -31.96 10.89
C ASP A 818 -34.65 -31.18 11.50
N MET A 819 -34.72 -29.86 11.27
CA MET A 819 -35.94 -29.03 11.38
C MET A 819 -35.61 -27.55 11.12
N SER A 820 -36.32 -26.98 10.14
CA SER A 820 -36.44 -25.55 9.88
C SER A 820 -37.14 -24.79 11.00
N TYR A 821 -37.03 -23.45 11.02
CA TYR A 821 -38.19 -22.54 10.94
C TYR A 821 -37.75 -21.12 10.54
N ASP A 822 -38.71 -20.24 10.29
CA ASP A 822 -38.58 -19.04 9.44
C ASP A 822 -39.46 -17.88 9.96
N TYR A 823 -39.13 -16.65 9.53
CA TYR A 823 -39.88 -15.37 9.61
C TYR A 823 -40.31 -14.69 10.95
N SER A 824 -39.95 -13.40 11.03
CA SER A 824 -40.74 -12.20 11.47
C SER A 824 -41.11 -11.87 12.93
N GLU A 825 -41.05 -10.55 13.20
CA GLU A 825 -41.82 -9.70 14.17
C GLU A 825 -41.73 -10.01 15.70
N MET A 826 -41.49 -9.05 16.60
CA MET A 826 -42.09 -7.71 16.73
C MET A 826 -41.12 -6.64 17.32
N GLU A 827 -41.50 -5.35 17.18
CA GLU A 827 -40.91 -4.20 17.89
C GLU A 827 -41.63 -3.87 19.22
N GLU A 828 -41.02 -2.94 19.99
CA GLU A 828 -41.49 -2.29 21.23
C GLU A 828 -41.63 -3.23 22.46
N ASP A 829 -41.23 -2.86 23.68
CA ASP A 829 -41.46 -1.57 24.37
C ASP A 829 -40.23 -1.09 25.21
N LYS A 830 -40.33 0.10 25.82
CA LYS A 830 -39.19 0.91 26.31
C LYS A 830 -39.09 1.02 27.84
N SER A 831 -37.83 0.90 28.30
CA SER A 831 -37.20 1.63 29.43
C SER A 831 -37.13 1.01 30.85
N ARG A 832 -36.06 1.42 31.57
CA ARG A 832 -35.75 1.24 33.00
C ARG A 832 -35.45 -0.21 33.43
N HIS A 833 -34.19 -0.59 33.66
CA HIS A 833 -33.36 0.01 34.72
C HIS A 833 -31.85 0.03 34.44
N VAL A 834 -31.14 1.00 35.03
CA VAL A 834 -29.68 1.13 34.95
C VAL A 834 -28.98 0.33 36.05
N LYS A 835 -28.05 -0.55 35.68
CA LYS A 835 -26.84 -0.86 36.44
C LYS A 835 -25.66 -1.04 35.47
N LYS A 836 -24.53 -0.39 35.78
CA LYS A 836 -23.27 -0.52 35.03
C LYS A 836 -22.36 -1.50 35.78
N GLU A 837 -21.89 -2.54 35.12
CA GLU A 837 -20.67 -3.23 35.52
C GLU A 837 -19.58 -2.99 34.47
N LYS A 838 -18.43 -2.48 34.92
CA LYS A 838 -17.20 -2.40 34.13
C LYS A 838 -16.31 -3.58 34.54
N GLN A 839 -15.96 -4.45 33.61
CA GLN A 839 -14.86 -5.39 33.83
C GLN A 839 -13.56 -4.80 33.24
N GLU A 840 -12.74 -4.22 34.12
CA GLU A 840 -11.40 -3.74 33.78
C GLU A 840 -10.40 -4.89 33.81
N TYR A 841 -9.96 -5.36 32.64
CA TYR A 841 -8.88 -6.35 32.55
C TYR A 841 -7.51 -5.72 32.85
N LYS A 842 -6.89 -6.18 33.94
CA LYS A 842 -5.61 -5.66 34.44
C LYS A 842 -4.42 -6.39 33.81
N ILE A 843 -3.47 -5.63 33.25
CA ILE A 843 -2.19 -6.17 32.76
C ILE A 843 -1.18 -6.22 33.94
N PRO A 844 -0.48 -7.34 34.19
CA PRO A 844 0.43 -7.45 35.33
C PRO A 844 1.77 -6.72 35.12
N THR A 845 2.09 -5.74 35.97
CA THR A 845 3.42 -5.11 36.00
C THR A 845 4.38 -5.86 36.94
N ILE A 846 5.43 -6.47 36.40
CA ILE A 846 6.52 -7.05 37.21
C ILE A 846 7.48 -5.95 37.64
N LYS A 847 7.58 -5.69 38.95
CA LYS A 847 8.66 -4.90 39.56
C LYS A 847 9.77 -5.83 40.03
N ARG A 848 11.03 -5.49 39.73
CA ARG A 848 12.20 -5.86 40.54
C ARG A 848 13.09 -4.63 40.75
N SER A 849 13.84 -4.64 41.84
CA SER A 849 14.43 -3.44 42.45
C SER A 849 15.89 -3.62 42.84
N PHE A 850 16.76 -2.77 42.31
CA PHE A 850 18.04 -2.33 42.85
C PHE A 850 18.31 -0.94 42.22
N GLY A 851 19.06 -0.02 42.83
CA GLY A 851 19.65 0.06 44.15
C GLY A 851 20.38 1.41 44.23
N LYS A 852 20.19 2.20 45.28
CA LYS A 852 20.88 3.50 45.42
C LYS A 852 22.24 3.28 46.07
N ASP A 853 23.28 3.95 45.56
CA ASP A 853 24.32 4.49 46.45
C ASP A 853 25.01 5.75 45.89
N ARG A 854 25.82 6.39 46.75
CA ARG A 854 26.59 7.64 46.51
C ARG A 854 28.06 7.28 46.16
N GLY A 855 28.91 8.13 45.57
CA GLY A 855 28.80 9.50 45.03
C GLY A 855 30.18 10.21 45.01
N ASN A 856 30.22 11.43 44.47
CA ASN A 856 31.27 12.48 44.64
C ASN A 856 32.67 12.42 43.95
N ASP A 857 33.19 13.64 43.75
CA ASP A 857 34.60 14.14 43.67
C ASP A 857 35.54 14.01 42.45
N GLU A 858 35.62 15.13 41.72
CA GLU A 858 36.82 15.97 41.42
C GLU A 858 38.22 15.40 41.02
N ARG A 859 38.63 15.83 39.80
CA ARG A 859 39.90 16.54 39.44
C ARG A 859 41.29 15.82 39.35
N ARG A 860 42.09 16.42 38.44
CA ARG A 860 43.56 16.66 38.42
C ARG A 860 44.55 15.68 37.73
N ASN A 861 45.05 16.18 36.59
CA ASN A 861 46.47 16.44 36.25
C ASN A 861 47.52 15.32 35.99
N ASN A 862 48.23 15.57 34.87
CA ASN A 862 49.69 15.55 34.64
C ASN A 862 50.42 14.30 34.10
N GLN A 863 51.08 14.55 32.95
CA GLN A 863 52.49 14.25 32.59
C GLN A 863 52.98 12.79 32.57
N TYR A 864 53.37 12.33 31.37
CA TYR A 864 54.75 12.00 30.91
C TYR A 864 54.65 11.82 29.38
N ASN A 865 55.34 12.50 28.45
CA ASN A 865 56.69 13.07 28.31
C ASN A 865 57.74 12.08 27.75
N SER A 866 58.59 12.59 26.84
CA SER A 866 59.54 11.89 25.93
C SER A 866 58.91 11.04 24.81
N GLY A 867 59.47 11.02 23.59
CA GLY A 867 60.49 11.91 23.01
C GLY A 867 61.25 11.32 21.79
N ARG A 868 61.99 12.20 21.09
CA ARG A 868 62.86 11.96 19.90
C ARG A 868 62.14 11.69 18.56
N LYS A 869 62.79 11.90 17.39
CA LYS A 869 63.65 13.00 16.89
C LYS A 869 64.03 12.72 15.41
N ASN A 870 64.41 13.77 14.67
CA ASN A 870 65.12 13.74 13.37
C ASN A 870 64.26 13.27 12.17
N ASN A 871 64.18 13.98 11.03
CA ASN A 871 65.22 14.31 10.02
C ASN A 871 65.61 13.07 9.17
N ASP A 872 65.77 13.13 7.83
CA ASP A 872 65.87 14.29 6.93
C ASP A 872 65.57 13.96 5.43
N ASN A 873 64.84 14.87 4.76
CA ASN A 873 65.13 15.50 3.44
C ASN A 873 65.32 14.76 2.06
N VAL A 874 65.07 15.58 1.01
CA VAL A 874 65.80 15.70 -0.30
C VAL A 874 65.46 14.81 -1.54
N HIS A 875 64.84 15.47 -2.55
CA HIS A 875 65.12 15.47 -4.02
C HIS A 875 64.99 14.16 -4.88
N GLN A 876 64.88 14.16 -6.23
CA GLN A 876 64.71 15.24 -7.24
C GLN A 876 63.98 14.80 -8.55
N GLU A 877 63.27 15.77 -9.14
CA GLU A 877 63.01 16.10 -10.57
C GLU A 877 63.27 15.16 -11.79
N SER A 878 62.46 15.43 -12.84
CA SER A 878 62.79 15.38 -14.30
C SER A 878 62.63 14.02 -15.05
N SER A 879 62.35 13.94 -16.37
CA SER A 879 61.72 14.89 -17.33
C SER A 879 61.43 14.25 -18.72
N ARG A 880 60.48 14.83 -19.50
CA ARG A 880 60.39 14.89 -21.00
C ARG A 880 60.33 13.55 -21.81
N LYS A 881 59.61 13.39 -22.93
CA LYS A 881 59.57 14.21 -24.19
C LYS A 881 58.47 13.73 -25.19
N ARG A 882 58.36 14.38 -26.37
CA ARG A 882 57.33 14.21 -27.45
C ARG A 882 57.70 13.24 -28.60
N GLN A 883 56.69 12.69 -29.31
CA GLN A 883 56.48 12.62 -30.81
C GLN A 883 55.22 11.73 -31.09
N LEU A 884 54.24 11.96 -32.00
CA LEU A 884 54.06 12.42 -33.40
C LEU A 884 53.86 11.28 -34.46
N SER A 885 52.88 11.46 -35.36
CA SER A 885 52.20 10.44 -36.22
C SER A 885 52.82 10.21 -37.63
N PRO A 886 52.33 9.26 -38.50
CA PRO A 886 51.32 9.64 -39.54
C PRO A 886 50.46 8.56 -40.32
N ARG A 887 49.35 9.02 -40.95
CA ARG A 887 48.76 8.69 -42.31
C ARG A 887 47.83 7.47 -42.64
N LYS A 888 47.12 7.59 -43.80
CA LYS A 888 46.01 6.77 -44.41
C LYS A 888 46.40 6.11 -45.78
N PRO A 889 45.56 5.24 -46.42
CA PRO A 889 44.55 5.64 -47.46
C PRO A 889 43.22 4.80 -47.43
N GLU A 890 42.10 4.94 -48.18
CA GLU A 890 41.56 5.77 -49.31
C GLU A 890 41.72 5.24 -50.77
N VAL A 891 40.75 5.28 -51.74
CA VAL A 891 39.29 5.58 -51.80
C VAL A 891 38.64 5.08 -53.15
N ILE A 892 37.33 4.72 -53.21
CA ILE A 892 36.53 4.45 -54.47
C ILE A 892 35.07 5.01 -54.37
N LYS A 893 34.39 5.30 -55.50
CA LYS A 893 33.08 6.02 -55.64
C LYS A 893 31.98 5.26 -56.43
N LYS A 894 30.71 5.71 -56.32
CA LYS A 894 29.64 5.60 -57.36
C LYS A 894 28.67 6.84 -57.33
N PRO A 895 27.90 7.13 -58.41
CA PRO A 895 27.10 8.37 -58.60
C PRO A 895 25.58 8.23 -58.25
N PRO A 896 24.75 9.30 -58.32
CA PRO A 896 23.53 9.45 -57.49
C PRO A 896 22.16 9.43 -58.23
N PRO A 897 21.05 9.41 -57.47
CA PRO A 897 19.71 9.87 -57.88
C PRO A 897 19.35 11.27 -57.32
N GLU A 898 18.13 11.73 -57.60
CA GLU A 898 17.68 13.13 -57.54
C GLU A 898 17.42 13.72 -56.13
N VAL A 899 17.44 15.06 -56.05
CA VAL A 899 17.19 15.83 -54.83
C VAL A 899 15.76 16.38 -54.80
N VAL A 900 14.95 15.93 -53.85
CA VAL A 900 13.73 16.64 -53.42
C VAL A 900 14.09 17.57 -52.26
N ALA A 901 13.74 18.85 -52.37
CA ALA A 901 14.09 19.83 -51.35
C ALA A 901 13.18 19.73 -50.11
N PRO A 902 13.72 19.65 -48.87
CA PRO A 902 12.94 19.78 -47.66
C PRO A 902 12.52 21.23 -47.40
N PRO A 903 11.43 21.49 -46.63
CA PRO A 903 10.91 22.83 -46.41
C PRO A 903 11.84 23.70 -45.55
N ILE A 904 11.83 25.01 -45.82
CA ILE A 904 12.62 26.01 -45.10
C ILE A 904 12.02 26.21 -43.69
N VAL A 905 12.76 25.80 -42.66
CA VAL A 905 12.46 26.11 -41.26
C VAL A 905 12.96 27.54 -40.96
N PRO A 906 12.14 28.44 -40.38
CA PRO A 906 12.58 29.79 -40.05
C PRO A 906 13.66 29.76 -38.93
N PRO A 907 14.60 30.72 -38.94
CA PRO A 907 15.67 30.74 -37.94
C PRO A 907 15.11 31.00 -36.54
N LYS A 908 15.58 30.23 -35.55
CA LYS A 908 15.29 30.49 -34.13
C LYS A 908 15.79 31.90 -33.76
N PRO A 909 15.05 32.66 -32.94
CA PRO A 909 15.54 33.94 -32.43
C PRO A 909 16.83 33.74 -31.62
N LYS A 910 17.73 34.72 -31.68
CA LYS A 910 18.90 34.73 -30.78
C LYS A 910 18.42 34.92 -29.35
N ARG A 911 18.87 34.05 -28.43
CA ARG A 911 18.71 34.26 -26.99
C ARG A 911 19.41 35.55 -26.57
N ASN A 912 18.85 36.26 -25.60
CA ASN A 912 19.47 37.44 -25.04
C ASN A 912 20.48 37.04 -23.95
N PRO A 913 21.71 37.59 -23.91
CA PRO A 913 22.70 37.19 -22.90
C PRO A 913 22.28 37.52 -21.46
N ASP A 914 21.41 38.52 -21.28
CA ASP A 914 21.08 39.07 -19.96
C ASP A 914 20.01 38.24 -19.19
N GLU A 915 19.49 37.16 -19.76
CA GLU A 915 18.53 36.26 -19.08
C GLU A 915 19.21 35.22 -18.16
N GLU A 916 20.53 35.01 -18.26
CA GLU A 916 21.27 34.04 -17.44
C GLU A 916 21.66 34.54 -16.03
N LEU A 917 21.11 35.69 -15.59
CA LEU A 917 21.36 36.30 -14.28
C LEU A 917 20.12 36.39 -13.36
N SER A 918 19.07 35.61 -13.65
CA SER A 918 17.88 35.48 -12.79
C SER A 918 17.70 34.11 -12.14
N ASP A 919 18.72 33.23 -12.19
CA ASP A 919 18.71 32.01 -11.38
C ASP A 919 18.88 32.37 -9.89
N GLY A 920 17.91 31.93 -9.08
CA GLY A 920 17.72 32.43 -7.72
C GLY A 920 18.68 31.87 -6.68
N GLU A 921 19.98 32.20 -6.78
CA GLU A 921 20.98 31.87 -5.75
C GLU A 921 20.50 32.28 -4.35
N ILE A 922 20.57 31.35 -3.39
CA ILE A 922 20.36 31.65 -1.98
C ILE A 922 21.71 32.07 -1.41
N LEU A 923 21.98 33.37 -1.46
CA LEU A 923 23.07 33.99 -0.73
C LEU A 923 22.80 33.87 0.77
N SER A 924 23.38 32.86 1.42
CA SER A 924 23.70 32.93 2.84
C SER A 924 25.02 33.70 2.98
N THR A 925 25.02 34.82 3.68
CA THR A 925 26.25 35.58 3.98
C THR A 925 27.24 34.76 4.81
N ASP A 926 28.46 35.29 4.97
CA ASP A 926 29.54 34.86 5.89
C ASP A 926 30.76 34.16 5.23
N GLU A 927 31.13 34.53 4.00
CA GLU A 927 32.49 34.27 3.44
C GLU A 927 33.16 35.55 2.87
N GLU A 928 33.09 36.67 3.60
CA GLU A 928 34.01 37.83 3.46
C GLU A 928 34.54 38.28 4.84
N ASP A 929 35.49 37.53 5.41
CA ASP A 929 36.55 38.08 6.28
C ASP A 929 37.61 37.00 6.63
N ASN A 930 38.73 36.98 5.89
CA ASN A 930 40.11 37.00 6.40
C ASN A 930 41.12 36.69 5.29
N SER A 931 42.15 37.53 5.21
CA SER A 931 43.36 37.41 4.37
C SER A 931 44.45 36.57 5.04
#